data_AF-A0A9Q8HA74-F1
#
_entry.id   AF-A0A9Q8HA74-F1
#
_cell.length_a   1.000
_cell.length_b   1.000
_cell.length_c   1.000
_cell.angle_alpha   90.00
_cell.angle_beta   90.00
_cell.angle_gamma   90.00
#
_symmetry.space_group_name_H-M   'P 1'
#
loop_
_entity.id
_entity.type
_entity.pdbx_description
1 polymer ?
#
loop_
_entity_poly.entity_id
_entity_poly.type
_entity_poly.pdbx_seq_one_letter_code
_entity_poly.pdbx_strand_id
1 'polypeptide(L)'
;MVGVMELLRENRRRMEESTAPYDPISGHDEPGRYYFPVKGLECWLPLEMRREELVIELSRLGSLDEYFAEMGGAGSDEMRERVMEQWTRLRCRHDFPFWAATFAYIKRKGGGDDVPFILNRPQRRLVGVLEGMRRAQRPIRLILLKARQWGGSTCVQLYMAWLQLVHEKGLNSLIVAHQGTATDEIMDMFDRMLSHYPAKYLHEQDEDYSDDEKKLVRAGGFGSAFRVVARNCKVKVGTAERPNSCRGGDYNLVHCSEVGLWPSTKRKTPEDLARAATAGVLLRPMTMIVYESTANGTGNFFHTEWNAAKSGESQFAPMFVAWYEIEQNSLPFSSPEEEERFAADLIAGREAEQPLSSRRQPGQYLWWLWEKGATLEAIHWYVSERAKYSDHGQMASECPSDDVEAFVHSGARVFDKYKVEALRAGCCAPAMRGEIDGDKPSGEGSLKNVRFNADPHGALAMWRDREITTMERVTDRYLVVVDIGGRSLTADWSVIVVFDRAPMAHGEGPEVVAQWRGHTDFDLLAWNAARIAKYYDNALLVIESNTLETHDPDRSGGSEQSSFILNRLRDAYDNLYARKRNEDEIRQGAPVRYGFHTNVNTKPMVISMLVQAIREGQYVERDEGCLAEYMVYEQRQNGSYGALPGHHDDMLMTRAIGLHICYQEMPTPRIVMRTSGGNPYRPRPVSAAVF
;
A
#
# COMPACT_ATOMS: atom_id res chain seq x y z
N MET A 1 5.37 -34.24 -2.50
CA MET A 1 6.64 -33.64 -2.93
C MET A 1 6.51 -33.36 -4.42
N VAL A 2 6.60 -32.11 -4.83
CA VAL A 2 6.55 -31.73 -6.25
C VAL A 2 7.79 -32.31 -6.94
N GLY A 3 7.58 -33.12 -7.98
CA GLY A 3 8.67 -33.69 -8.78
C GLY A 3 9.11 -32.73 -9.89
N VAL A 4 10.36 -32.87 -10.38
CA VAL A 4 10.90 -32.04 -11.48
C VAL A 4 9.96 -32.05 -12.71
N MET A 5 9.45 -33.22 -13.09
CA MET A 5 8.53 -33.36 -14.22
C MET A 5 7.17 -32.66 -14.03
N GLU A 6 6.70 -32.56 -12.78
CA GLU A 6 5.47 -31.83 -12.46
C GLU A 6 5.70 -30.32 -12.59
N LEU A 7 6.84 -29.84 -12.09
CA LEU A 7 7.25 -28.44 -12.20
C LEU A 7 7.41 -28.03 -13.67
N LEU A 8 8.09 -28.83 -14.49
CA LEU A 8 8.25 -28.56 -15.93
C LEU A 8 6.91 -28.58 -16.70
N ARG A 9 5.96 -29.43 -16.30
CA ARG A 9 4.61 -29.44 -16.90
C ARG A 9 3.87 -28.14 -16.59
N GLU A 10 3.91 -27.72 -15.33
CA GLU A 10 3.31 -26.46 -14.90
C GLU A 10 4.03 -25.26 -15.54
N ASN A 11 5.35 -25.31 -15.70
CA ASN A 11 6.11 -24.25 -16.37
C ASN A 11 5.66 -24.08 -17.81
N ARG A 12 5.50 -25.18 -18.55
CA ARG A 12 4.97 -25.14 -19.93
C ARG A 12 3.59 -24.51 -20.01
N ARG A 13 2.66 -24.87 -19.11
CA ARG A 13 1.33 -24.23 -19.04
C ARG A 13 1.45 -22.72 -18.85
N ARG A 14 2.27 -22.27 -17.89
CA ARG A 14 2.49 -20.83 -17.63
C ARG A 14 3.16 -20.11 -18.80
N MET A 15 4.09 -20.78 -19.49
CA MET A 15 4.75 -20.24 -20.68
C MET A 15 3.81 -20.14 -21.87
N GLU A 16 2.93 -21.13 -22.09
CA GLU A 16 1.86 -21.08 -23.09
C GLU A 16 0.91 -19.90 -22.83
N GLU A 17 0.52 -19.67 -21.58
CA GLU A 17 -0.30 -18.51 -21.20
C GLU A 17 0.43 -17.17 -21.36
N SER A 18 1.74 -17.13 -21.06
CA SER A 18 2.56 -15.92 -21.16
C SER A 18 2.85 -15.53 -22.61
N THR A 19 3.01 -16.53 -23.48
CA THR A 19 3.38 -16.35 -24.91
C THR A 19 2.20 -16.49 -25.86
N ALA A 20 0.98 -16.63 -25.34
CA ALA A 20 -0.23 -16.75 -26.14
C ALA A 20 -0.35 -15.59 -27.14
N PRO A 21 -0.59 -15.89 -28.44
CA PRO A 21 -0.76 -14.86 -29.46
C PRO A 21 -1.85 -13.85 -29.07
N TYR A 22 -1.61 -12.58 -29.35
CA TYR A 22 -2.57 -11.52 -29.07
C TYR A 22 -2.83 -10.71 -30.33
N ASP A 23 -4.04 -10.84 -30.87
CA ASP A 23 -4.47 -10.14 -32.08
C ASP A 23 -5.69 -9.25 -31.81
N PRO A 24 -5.46 -7.96 -31.47
CA PRO A 24 -6.54 -7.00 -31.25
C PRO A 24 -7.27 -6.59 -32.54
N ILE A 25 -6.72 -6.90 -33.73
CA ILE A 25 -7.34 -6.57 -35.01
C ILE A 25 -8.41 -7.59 -35.36
N SER A 26 -8.20 -8.89 -35.15
CA SER A 26 -9.30 -9.86 -35.25
C SER A 26 -10.10 -9.99 -33.95
N GLY A 27 -9.51 -9.66 -32.81
CA GLY A 27 -10.10 -9.83 -31.46
C GLY A 27 -10.11 -11.30 -30.98
N HIS A 28 -9.44 -12.20 -31.67
CA HIS A 28 -9.44 -13.64 -31.36
C HIS A 28 -8.90 -13.93 -29.95
N ASP A 29 -9.54 -14.88 -29.25
CA ASP A 29 -9.13 -15.41 -27.94
C ASP A 29 -9.16 -14.41 -26.76
N GLU A 30 -10.00 -13.37 -26.83
CA GLU A 30 -10.23 -12.48 -25.68
C GLU A 30 -11.56 -12.78 -24.95
N PRO A 31 -11.56 -12.90 -23.60
CA PRO A 31 -12.78 -13.01 -22.81
C PRO A 31 -13.75 -11.84 -23.03
N GLY A 32 -15.06 -12.12 -23.01
CA GLY A 32 -16.09 -11.07 -23.14
C GLY A 32 -16.34 -10.60 -24.57
N ARG A 33 -15.92 -11.40 -25.56
CA ARG A 33 -16.19 -11.20 -26.99
C ARG A 33 -17.07 -12.30 -27.57
N TYR A 34 -17.63 -12.05 -28.75
CA TYR A 34 -18.32 -13.05 -29.55
C TYR A 34 -17.88 -12.98 -31.02
N TYR A 35 -17.88 -14.13 -31.68
CA TYR A 35 -17.58 -14.20 -33.10
C TYR A 35 -18.70 -13.57 -33.93
N PHE A 36 -18.33 -12.69 -34.85
CA PHE A 36 -19.21 -11.98 -35.78
C PHE A 36 -18.99 -12.54 -37.18
N PRO A 37 -19.85 -13.48 -37.64
CA PRO A 37 -19.62 -14.27 -38.85
C PRO A 37 -20.16 -13.59 -40.12
N VAL A 38 -19.96 -12.28 -40.27
CA VAL A 38 -20.40 -11.53 -41.46
C VAL A 38 -19.29 -11.54 -42.50
N LYS A 39 -19.58 -12.06 -43.69
CA LYS A 39 -18.59 -12.16 -44.76
C LYS A 39 -18.06 -10.79 -45.16
N GLY A 40 -16.73 -10.62 -45.08
CA GLY A 40 -16.02 -9.37 -45.31
C GLY A 40 -15.73 -8.55 -44.04
N LEU A 41 -16.23 -8.99 -42.87
CA LEU A 41 -16.05 -8.37 -41.56
C LEU A 41 -15.82 -9.40 -40.44
N GLU A 42 -15.37 -10.60 -40.78
CA GLU A 42 -15.20 -11.70 -39.82
C GLU A 42 -14.22 -11.33 -38.71
N CYS A 43 -14.72 -11.19 -37.49
CA CYS A 43 -13.90 -10.84 -36.33
C CYS A 43 -14.62 -11.20 -35.01
N TRP A 44 -13.95 -10.98 -33.89
CA TRP A 44 -14.47 -11.13 -32.54
C TRP A 44 -14.72 -9.76 -31.93
N LEU A 45 -15.99 -9.46 -31.68
CA LEU A 45 -16.43 -8.15 -31.20
C LEU A 45 -16.71 -8.18 -29.69
N PRO A 46 -16.51 -7.06 -28.98
CA PRO A 46 -17.04 -6.89 -27.62
C PRO A 46 -18.55 -7.17 -27.57
N LEU A 47 -19.01 -7.86 -26.52
CA LEU A 47 -20.43 -8.23 -26.36
C LEU A 47 -21.41 -7.04 -26.45
N GLU A 48 -20.97 -5.85 -26.05
CA GLU A 48 -21.78 -4.62 -26.09
C GLU A 48 -22.20 -4.24 -27.50
N MET A 49 -21.36 -4.52 -28.50
CA MET A 49 -21.63 -4.18 -29.90
C MET A 49 -22.83 -4.92 -30.48
N ARG A 50 -23.33 -5.99 -29.83
CA ARG A 50 -24.54 -6.71 -30.28
C ARG A 50 -25.79 -5.84 -30.32
N ARG A 51 -25.79 -4.71 -29.60
CA ARG A 51 -26.94 -3.81 -29.48
C ARG A 51 -26.92 -2.68 -30.51
N GLU A 52 -25.82 -2.55 -31.25
CA GLU A 52 -25.64 -1.47 -32.22
C GLU A 52 -26.40 -1.78 -33.51
N GLU A 53 -27.13 -0.79 -34.04
CA GLU A 53 -28.04 -0.98 -35.18
C GLU A 53 -27.32 -1.56 -36.42
N LEU A 54 -26.16 -1.00 -36.77
CA LEU A 54 -25.35 -1.48 -37.90
C LEU A 54 -24.92 -2.95 -37.72
N VAL A 55 -24.58 -3.35 -36.49
CA VAL A 55 -24.17 -4.73 -36.18
C VAL A 55 -25.35 -5.69 -36.30
N ILE A 56 -26.54 -5.28 -35.82
CA ILE A 56 -27.78 -6.05 -35.94
C ILE A 56 -28.15 -6.25 -37.41
N GLU A 57 -28.09 -5.17 -38.20
CA GLU A 57 -28.43 -5.21 -39.63
C GLU A 57 -27.45 -6.07 -40.43
N LEU A 58 -26.14 -5.87 -40.25
CA LEU A 58 -25.11 -6.71 -40.88
C LEU A 58 -25.22 -8.18 -40.47
N SER A 59 -25.54 -8.47 -39.20
CA SER A 59 -25.77 -9.85 -38.74
C SER A 59 -26.96 -10.51 -39.43
N ARG A 60 -28.04 -9.74 -39.67
CA ARG A 60 -29.24 -10.22 -40.35
C ARG A 60 -28.97 -10.58 -41.81
N LEU A 61 -28.10 -9.82 -42.47
CA LEU A 61 -27.77 -9.98 -43.89
C LEU A 61 -26.55 -10.88 -44.16
N GLY A 62 -25.74 -11.19 -43.15
CA GLY A 62 -24.67 -12.19 -43.24
C GLY A 62 -23.48 -11.86 -44.15
N SER A 63 -23.54 -10.80 -44.97
CA SER A 63 -22.40 -10.31 -45.76
C SER A 63 -22.50 -8.81 -46.04
N LEU A 64 -21.34 -8.18 -46.28
CA LEU A 64 -21.28 -6.80 -46.77
C LEU A 64 -21.96 -6.64 -48.14
N ASP A 65 -21.80 -7.62 -49.04
CA ASP A 65 -22.38 -7.55 -50.38
C ASP A 65 -23.92 -7.56 -50.35
N GLU A 66 -24.53 -8.36 -49.47
CA GLU A 66 -25.98 -8.36 -49.25
C GLU A 66 -26.47 -7.06 -48.61
N TYR A 67 -25.70 -6.49 -47.67
CA TYR A 67 -25.98 -5.19 -47.09
C TYR A 67 -26.01 -4.06 -48.14
N PHE A 68 -25.02 -4.02 -49.04
CA PHE A 68 -25.02 -3.04 -50.12
C PHE A 68 -26.18 -3.25 -51.10
N ALA A 69 -26.51 -4.50 -51.43
CA ALA A 69 -27.63 -4.82 -52.32
C ALA A 69 -28.98 -4.33 -51.77
N GLU A 70 -29.23 -4.49 -50.46
CA GLU A 70 -30.48 -4.04 -49.83
C GLU A 70 -30.62 -2.52 -49.79
N MET A 71 -29.50 -1.79 -49.69
CA MET A 71 -29.45 -0.33 -49.67
C MET A 71 -29.61 0.35 -51.04
N GLY A 72 -29.88 -0.42 -52.11
CA GLY A 72 -30.32 0.14 -53.39
C GLY A 72 -29.27 0.27 -54.50
N GLY A 73 -28.16 -0.49 -54.44
CA GLY A 73 -27.21 -0.61 -55.57
C GLY A 73 -26.04 -1.55 -55.30
N ALA A 74 -25.37 -2.02 -56.36
CA ALA A 74 -24.04 -2.62 -56.21
C ALA A 74 -23.12 -1.53 -55.63
N GLY A 75 -22.82 -1.62 -54.33
CA GLY A 75 -22.25 -0.52 -53.55
C GLY A 75 -21.17 0.25 -54.31
N SER A 76 -21.44 1.51 -54.62
CA SER A 76 -20.42 2.39 -55.18
C SER A 76 -19.20 2.42 -54.25
N ASP A 77 -18.02 2.69 -54.78
CA ASP A 77 -16.80 2.76 -53.96
C ASP A 77 -16.96 3.76 -52.80
N GLU A 78 -17.67 4.88 -53.05
CA GLU A 78 -18.02 5.88 -52.03
C GLU A 78 -18.93 5.31 -50.92
N MET A 79 -19.97 4.54 -51.29
CA MET A 79 -20.85 3.93 -50.30
C MET A 79 -20.11 2.88 -49.47
N ARG A 80 -19.24 2.09 -50.12
CA ARG A 80 -18.40 1.10 -49.46
C ARG A 80 -17.45 1.74 -48.47
N GLU A 81 -16.75 2.81 -48.87
CA GLU A 81 -15.86 3.56 -48.00
C GLU A 81 -16.62 4.13 -46.79
N ARG A 82 -17.79 4.73 -47.01
CA ARG A 82 -18.63 5.31 -45.94
C ARG A 82 -19.07 4.26 -44.92
N VAL A 83 -19.50 3.08 -45.36
CA VAL A 83 -19.92 1.99 -44.45
C VAL A 83 -18.72 1.41 -43.71
N MET A 84 -17.56 1.25 -44.37
CA MET A 84 -16.34 0.79 -43.71
C MET A 84 -15.82 1.81 -42.69
N GLU A 85 -15.97 3.10 -42.96
CA GLU A 85 -15.66 4.15 -42.00
C GLU A 85 -16.60 4.09 -40.80
N GLN A 86 -17.92 3.97 -41.03
CA GLN A 86 -18.90 3.83 -39.96
C GLN A 86 -18.60 2.60 -39.08
N TRP A 87 -18.28 1.46 -39.71
CA TRP A 87 -17.85 0.25 -39.03
C TRP A 87 -16.62 0.47 -38.16
N THR A 88 -15.60 1.12 -38.73
CA THR A 88 -14.34 1.41 -38.02
C THR A 88 -14.57 2.32 -36.82
N ARG A 89 -15.35 3.40 -36.99
CA ARG A 89 -15.74 4.32 -35.91
C ARG A 89 -16.49 3.58 -34.79
N LEU A 90 -17.45 2.74 -35.17
CA LEU A 90 -18.23 1.97 -34.21
C LEU A 90 -17.32 1.02 -33.42
N ARG A 91 -16.46 0.28 -34.10
CA ARG A 91 -15.53 -0.62 -33.43
C ARG A 91 -14.60 0.15 -32.48
N CYS A 92 -14.03 1.28 -32.91
CA CYS A 92 -13.21 2.14 -32.05
C CYS A 92 -13.95 2.64 -30.81
N ARG A 93 -15.26 2.89 -30.90
CA ARG A 93 -16.08 3.34 -29.75
C ARG A 93 -16.21 2.29 -28.65
N HIS A 94 -16.14 1.00 -28.98
CA HIS A 94 -16.36 -0.10 -28.02
C HIS A 94 -15.10 -0.93 -27.73
N ASP A 95 -14.07 -0.83 -28.57
CA ASP A 95 -12.91 -1.72 -28.58
C ASP A 95 -11.60 -0.92 -28.51
N PHE A 96 -11.19 -0.58 -27.28
CA PHE A 96 -9.92 0.12 -27.06
C PHE A 96 -8.72 -0.63 -27.63
N PRO A 97 -8.56 -1.96 -27.44
CA PRO A 97 -7.47 -2.70 -28.06
C PRO A 97 -7.40 -2.56 -29.59
N PHE A 98 -8.55 -2.67 -30.26
CA PHE A 98 -8.61 -2.44 -31.70
C PHE A 98 -8.20 -1.01 -32.08
N TRP A 99 -8.74 0.00 -31.39
CA TRP A 99 -8.40 1.40 -31.64
C TRP A 99 -6.89 1.65 -31.46
N ALA A 100 -6.33 1.14 -30.37
CA ALA A 100 -4.91 1.24 -30.05
C ALA A 100 -4.04 0.61 -31.14
N ALA A 101 -4.34 -0.63 -31.54
CA ALA A 101 -3.61 -1.35 -32.55
C ALA A 101 -3.74 -0.77 -33.97
N THR A 102 -4.83 -0.04 -34.24
CA THR A 102 -5.11 0.53 -35.56
C THR A 102 -4.55 1.94 -35.70
N PHE A 103 -4.61 2.76 -34.65
CA PHE A 103 -4.35 4.20 -34.75
C PHE A 103 -3.26 4.74 -33.84
N ALA A 104 -2.87 4.01 -32.79
CA ALA A 104 -1.86 4.49 -31.86
C ALA A 104 -0.47 3.94 -32.22
N TYR A 105 0.45 4.83 -32.60
CA TYR A 105 1.84 4.50 -32.87
C TYR A 105 2.76 4.91 -31.71
N ILE A 106 3.69 4.02 -31.36
CA ILE A 106 4.67 4.24 -30.29
C ILE A 106 6.09 3.94 -30.77
N LYS A 107 7.07 4.47 -30.04
CA LYS A 107 8.48 4.12 -30.26
C LYS A 107 8.70 2.62 -30.03
N ARG A 108 9.37 1.96 -30.98
CA ARG A 108 9.86 0.60 -30.76
C ARG A 108 10.94 0.57 -29.67
N LYS A 109 10.72 -0.24 -28.63
CA LYS A 109 11.76 -0.52 -27.61
C LYS A 109 12.92 -1.26 -28.27
N GLY A 110 14.15 -0.82 -28.02
CA GLY A 110 15.36 -1.33 -28.70
C GLY A 110 15.75 -0.60 -29.98
N GLY A 111 14.97 0.40 -30.42
CA GLY A 111 15.25 1.19 -31.62
C GLY A 111 14.57 0.66 -32.88
N GLY A 112 14.63 1.44 -33.96
CA GLY A 112 13.91 1.21 -35.22
C GLY A 112 12.70 2.14 -35.40
N ASP A 113 11.91 1.87 -36.43
CA ASP A 113 10.72 2.66 -36.77
C ASP A 113 9.61 2.52 -35.72
N ASP A 114 8.72 3.51 -35.69
CA ASP A 114 7.52 3.49 -34.86
C ASP A 114 6.63 2.28 -35.22
N VAL A 115 5.97 1.73 -34.21
CA VAL A 115 5.14 0.52 -34.33
C VAL A 115 3.76 0.74 -33.74
N PRO A 116 2.74 0.00 -34.21
CA PRO A 116 1.43 -0.01 -33.58
C PRO A 116 1.50 -0.40 -32.10
N PHE A 117 0.67 0.23 -31.28
CA PHE A 117 0.56 -0.07 -29.87
C PHE A 117 -0.32 -1.31 -29.66
N ILE A 118 0.33 -2.47 -29.62
CA ILE A 118 -0.28 -3.74 -29.23
C ILE A 118 -0.11 -3.94 -27.73
N LEU A 119 -1.22 -4.11 -27.01
CA LEU A 119 -1.19 -4.23 -25.56
C LEU A 119 -0.45 -5.50 -25.14
N ASN A 120 0.56 -5.34 -24.28
CA ASN A 120 1.16 -6.49 -23.60
C ASN A 120 0.25 -7.00 -22.46
N ARG A 121 0.58 -8.13 -21.86
CA ARG A 121 -0.22 -8.80 -20.82
C ARG A 121 -0.57 -7.90 -19.62
N PRO A 122 0.37 -7.20 -18.97
CA PRO A 122 0.00 -6.30 -17.88
C PRO A 122 -0.83 -5.10 -18.35
N GLN A 123 -0.66 -4.62 -19.59
CA GLN A 123 -1.51 -3.57 -20.19
C GLN A 123 -2.94 -4.06 -20.42
N ARG A 124 -3.12 -5.31 -20.88
CA ARG A 124 -4.45 -5.93 -21.03
C ARG A 124 -5.20 -5.98 -19.70
N ARG A 125 -4.50 -6.37 -18.61
CA ARG A 125 -5.06 -6.37 -17.25
C ARG A 125 -5.41 -4.95 -16.78
N LEU A 126 -4.53 -3.97 -17.03
CA LEU A 126 -4.78 -2.57 -16.68
C LEU A 126 -6.03 -2.05 -17.38
N VAL A 127 -6.13 -2.23 -18.70
CA VAL A 127 -7.29 -1.82 -19.49
C VAL A 127 -8.55 -2.53 -19.02
N GLY A 128 -8.49 -3.81 -18.67
CA GLY A 128 -9.63 -4.52 -18.09
C GLY A 128 -10.17 -3.85 -16.82
N VAL A 129 -9.28 -3.39 -15.93
CA VAL A 129 -9.66 -2.65 -14.70
C VAL A 129 -10.29 -1.29 -15.05
N LEU A 130 -9.70 -0.54 -15.99
CA LEU A 130 -10.22 0.76 -16.43
C LEU A 130 -11.61 0.62 -17.11
N GLU A 131 -11.75 -0.33 -18.02
CA GLU A 131 -13.00 -0.64 -18.72
C GLU A 131 -14.09 -1.13 -17.77
N GLY A 132 -13.74 -1.92 -16.75
CA GLY A 132 -14.68 -2.36 -15.72
C GLY A 132 -15.37 -1.17 -15.02
N MET A 133 -14.61 -0.14 -14.67
CA MET A 133 -15.17 1.10 -14.10
C MET A 133 -15.96 1.92 -15.12
N ARG A 134 -15.43 2.10 -16.35
CA ARG A 134 -16.10 2.86 -17.42
C ARG A 134 -17.46 2.27 -17.78
N ARG A 135 -17.51 0.96 -18.03
CA ARG A 135 -18.72 0.23 -18.44
C ARG A 135 -19.77 0.18 -17.31
N ALA A 136 -19.32 0.17 -16.06
CA ALA A 136 -20.18 0.32 -14.89
C ALA A 136 -20.71 1.75 -14.68
N GLN A 137 -20.42 2.70 -15.59
CA GLN A 137 -20.80 4.11 -15.47
C GLN A 137 -20.29 4.74 -14.17
N ARG A 138 -19.09 4.37 -13.73
CA ARG A 138 -18.43 4.92 -12.55
C ARG A 138 -17.26 5.83 -12.97
N PRO A 139 -16.90 6.83 -12.15
CA PRO A 139 -15.63 7.52 -12.32
C PRO A 139 -14.48 6.51 -12.22
N ILE A 140 -13.45 6.67 -13.05
CA ILE A 140 -12.25 5.84 -13.03
C ILE A 140 -11.30 6.41 -11.97
N ARG A 141 -11.01 5.64 -10.92
CA ARG A 141 -10.07 6.00 -9.84
C ARG A 141 -9.15 4.82 -9.59
N LEU A 142 -7.90 4.93 -10.01
CA LEU A 142 -6.92 3.84 -9.89
C LEU A 142 -5.65 4.31 -9.18
N ILE A 143 -5.17 3.51 -8.23
CA ILE A 143 -3.79 3.57 -7.76
C ILE A 143 -3.05 2.32 -8.27
N LEU A 144 -2.03 2.55 -9.09
CA LEU A 144 -1.26 1.54 -9.81
C LEU A 144 0.16 1.48 -9.25
N LEU A 145 0.42 0.46 -8.44
CA LEU A 145 1.77 0.12 -7.99
C LEU A 145 2.38 -0.86 -8.99
N LYS A 146 3.58 -0.55 -9.50
CA LYS A 146 4.15 -1.32 -10.61
C LYS A 146 5.65 -1.55 -10.55
N ALA A 147 6.09 -2.67 -11.13
CA ALA A 147 7.47 -2.86 -11.59
C ALA A 147 7.83 -1.92 -12.75
N ARG A 148 9.14 -1.65 -12.92
CA ARG A 148 9.63 -0.78 -13.99
C ARG A 148 9.50 -1.41 -15.39
N GLN A 149 9.33 -0.50 -16.35
CA GLN A 149 9.52 -0.62 -17.80
C GLN A 149 8.64 -1.60 -18.62
N TRP A 150 7.34 -1.70 -18.30
CA TRP A 150 6.34 -2.38 -19.16
C TRP A 150 5.39 -1.44 -19.92
N GLY A 151 5.56 -0.12 -19.84
CA GLY A 151 4.75 0.85 -20.58
C GLY A 151 3.37 1.16 -19.96
N GLY A 152 3.20 0.99 -18.64
CA GLY A 152 1.96 1.33 -17.95
C GLY A 152 1.54 2.79 -18.14
N SER A 153 2.46 3.74 -18.00
CA SER A 153 2.21 5.17 -18.20
C SER A 153 1.75 5.48 -19.63
N THR A 154 2.30 4.79 -20.63
CA THR A 154 1.89 4.88 -22.05
C THR A 154 0.46 4.39 -22.24
N CYS A 155 0.13 3.23 -21.67
CA CYS A 155 -1.21 2.67 -21.72
C CYS A 155 -2.27 3.60 -21.09
N VAL A 156 -1.99 4.16 -19.91
CA VAL A 156 -2.87 5.14 -19.24
C VAL A 156 -3.13 6.35 -20.14
N GLN A 157 -2.09 6.87 -20.80
CA GLN A 157 -2.18 8.05 -21.64
C GLN A 157 -2.93 7.80 -22.95
N LEU A 158 -2.68 6.67 -23.59
CA LEU A 158 -3.44 6.27 -24.79
C LEU A 158 -4.90 6.00 -24.44
N TYR A 159 -5.19 5.46 -23.26
CA TYR A 159 -6.56 5.31 -22.78
C TYR A 159 -7.24 6.67 -22.55
N MET A 160 -6.55 7.63 -21.92
CA MET A 160 -7.06 9.01 -21.80
C MET A 160 -7.30 9.65 -23.18
N ALA A 161 -6.35 9.47 -24.11
CA ALA A 161 -6.48 9.96 -25.47
C ALA A 161 -7.71 9.34 -26.17
N TRP A 162 -7.94 8.04 -26.02
CA TRP A 162 -9.14 7.39 -26.56
C TRP A 162 -10.44 8.02 -26.03
N LEU A 163 -10.52 8.32 -24.73
CA LEU A 163 -11.69 9.03 -24.17
C LEU A 163 -11.86 10.43 -24.80
N GLN A 164 -10.77 11.16 -25.02
CA GLN A 164 -10.78 12.51 -25.61
C GLN A 164 -11.09 12.51 -27.12
N LEU A 165 -10.53 11.56 -27.86
CA LEU A 165 -10.60 11.51 -29.32
C LEU A 165 -11.87 10.82 -29.81
N VAL A 166 -12.34 9.78 -29.11
CA VAL A 166 -13.45 8.93 -29.57
C VAL A 166 -14.75 9.19 -28.80
N HIS A 167 -14.69 9.41 -27.49
CA HIS A 167 -15.91 9.41 -26.67
C HIS A 167 -16.53 10.79 -26.46
N GLU A 168 -15.77 11.78 -25.99
CA GLU A 168 -16.34 13.07 -25.62
C GLU A 168 -15.43 14.25 -26.02
N LYS A 169 -16.01 15.24 -26.69
CA LYS A 169 -15.36 16.53 -26.96
C LYS A 169 -15.18 17.30 -25.64
N GLY A 170 -14.10 18.07 -25.51
CA GLY A 170 -13.88 18.96 -24.36
C GLY A 170 -13.34 18.33 -23.08
N LEU A 171 -13.08 17.01 -23.05
CA LEU A 171 -12.44 16.37 -21.89
C LEU A 171 -11.00 16.84 -21.72
N ASN A 172 -10.73 17.76 -20.80
CA ASN A 172 -9.37 18.26 -20.58
C ASN A 172 -8.57 17.29 -19.70
N SER A 173 -7.31 17.07 -20.05
CA SER A 173 -6.38 16.24 -19.30
C SER A 173 -5.23 17.02 -18.66
N LEU A 174 -4.76 16.51 -17.52
CA LEU A 174 -3.56 16.97 -16.82
C LEU A 174 -2.61 15.78 -16.60
N ILE A 175 -1.35 15.98 -16.96
CA ILE A 175 -0.26 15.05 -16.73
C ILE A 175 0.69 15.69 -15.73
N VAL A 176 0.95 15.00 -14.62
CA VAL A 176 1.91 15.44 -13.60
C VAL A 176 2.94 14.34 -13.39
N ALA A 177 4.21 14.63 -13.67
CA ALA A 177 5.31 13.74 -13.32
C ALA A 177 6.20 14.36 -12.21
N HIS A 178 7.14 13.57 -11.69
CA HIS A 178 8.10 14.05 -10.68
C HIS A 178 8.95 15.23 -11.19
N GLN A 179 9.35 15.22 -12.47
CA GLN A 179 10.18 16.27 -13.10
C GLN A 179 9.76 16.59 -14.54
N GLY A 180 10.33 17.67 -15.10
CA GLY A 180 10.00 18.17 -16.44
C GLY A 180 10.24 17.16 -17.57
N THR A 181 11.44 16.57 -17.62
CA THR A 181 11.83 15.61 -18.66
C THR A 181 10.89 14.41 -18.75
N ALA A 182 10.47 13.87 -17.60
CA ALA A 182 9.51 12.76 -17.55
C ALA A 182 8.14 13.17 -18.11
N THR A 183 7.75 14.44 -17.95
CA THR A 183 6.49 14.93 -18.51
C THR A 183 6.60 15.19 -20.01
N ASP A 184 7.76 15.67 -20.47
CA ASP A 184 8.06 15.87 -21.90
C ASP A 184 8.07 14.53 -22.66
N GLU A 185 8.62 13.47 -22.08
CA GLU A 185 8.59 12.11 -22.66
C GLU A 185 7.16 11.59 -22.86
N ILE A 186 6.27 11.82 -21.88
CA ILE A 186 4.86 11.43 -21.99
C ILE A 186 4.16 12.26 -23.07
N MET A 187 4.45 13.56 -23.16
CA MET A 187 3.85 14.44 -24.15
C MET A 187 4.34 14.13 -25.57
N ASP A 188 5.62 13.81 -25.75
CA ASP A 188 6.19 13.39 -27.05
C ASP A 188 5.48 12.16 -27.61
N MET A 189 5.18 11.19 -26.74
CA MET A 189 4.40 10.01 -27.12
C MET A 189 2.97 10.38 -27.57
N PHE A 190 2.30 11.32 -26.88
CA PHE A 190 0.97 11.78 -27.28
C PHE A 190 1.01 12.51 -28.63
N ASP A 191 1.96 13.42 -28.82
CA ASP A 191 2.13 14.19 -30.05
C ASP A 191 2.42 13.28 -31.25
N ARG A 192 3.26 12.26 -31.05
CA ARG A 192 3.55 11.24 -32.06
C ARG A 192 2.33 10.43 -32.46
N MET A 193 1.56 9.95 -31.48
CA MET A 193 0.31 9.22 -31.76
C MET A 193 -0.64 10.10 -32.57
N LEU A 194 -0.85 11.35 -32.14
CA LEU A 194 -1.77 12.26 -32.80
C LEU A 194 -1.30 12.66 -34.20
N SER A 195 0.02 12.77 -34.42
CA SER A 195 0.60 13.03 -35.74
C SER A 195 0.23 11.94 -36.76
N HIS A 196 0.26 10.67 -36.36
CA HIS A 196 -0.15 9.53 -37.18
C HIS A 196 -1.67 9.34 -37.27
N TYR A 197 -2.44 9.90 -36.34
CA TYR A 197 -3.89 9.72 -36.26
C TYR A 197 -4.62 10.37 -37.45
N PRO A 198 -5.42 9.65 -38.27
CA PRO A 198 -6.04 10.26 -39.44
C PRO A 198 -7.04 11.37 -39.06
N ALA A 199 -6.95 12.52 -39.73
CA ALA A 199 -7.74 13.72 -39.41
C ALA A 199 -9.24 13.41 -39.41
N LYS A 200 -9.71 12.66 -40.41
CA LYS A 200 -11.12 12.26 -40.54
C LYS A 200 -11.72 11.64 -39.28
N TYR A 201 -10.96 10.83 -38.54
CA TYR A 201 -11.44 10.18 -37.31
C TYR A 201 -11.44 11.09 -36.07
N LEU A 202 -11.02 12.36 -36.18
CA LEU A 202 -11.17 13.37 -35.14
C LEU A 202 -12.50 14.14 -35.26
N HIS A 203 -13.10 14.13 -36.45
CA HIS A 203 -14.37 14.78 -36.79
C HIS A 203 -15.51 13.77 -36.76
N GLU A 204 -16.74 14.23 -36.63
CA GLU A 204 -17.92 13.37 -36.77
C GLU A 204 -18.06 12.86 -38.21
N GLN A 205 -18.83 11.80 -38.42
CA GLN A 205 -19.08 11.32 -39.78
C GLN A 205 -19.81 12.42 -40.58
N ASP A 206 -19.38 12.64 -41.82
CA ASP A 206 -19.88 13.69 -42.73
C ASP A 206 -19.55 15.14 -42.29
N GLU A 207 -18.73 15.36 -41.26
CA GLU A 207 -18.18 16.68 -40.89
C GLU A 207 -16.99 17.02 -41.79
N ASP A 208 -16.95 18.25 -42.34
CA ASP A 208 -15.86 18.72 -43.19
C ASP A 208 -14.52 18.76 -42.42
N TYR A 209 -13.46 18.24 -43.05
CA TYR A 209 -12.11 18.23 -42.49
C TYR A 209 -11.04 18.48 -43.57
N SER A 210 -9.80 18.72 -43.14
CA SER A 210 -8.63 18.80 -44.02
C SER A 210 -7.54 17.85 -43.50
N ASP A 211 -6.93 17.07 -44.39
CA ASP A 211 -5.83 16.16 -44.02
C ASP A 211 -4.60 16.90 -43.49
N ASP A 212 -4.38 18.13 -43.95
CA ASP A 212 -3.26 19.00 -43.56
C ASP A 212 -3.57 19.88 -42.33
N GLU A 213 -4.71 19.67 -41.67
CA GLU A 213 -5.08 20.47 -40.51
C GLU A 213 -4.10 20.28 -39.34
N LYS A 214 -3.88 21.36 -38.58
CA LYS A 214 -3.11 21.27 -37.34
C LYS A 214 -3.94 20.58 -36.26
N LYS A 215 -3.66 19.30 -36.02
CA LYS A 215 -4.34 18.50 -34.99
C LYS A 215 -4.06 19.02 -33.57
N LEU A 216 -2.83 19.45 -33.30
CA LEU A 216 -2.39 19.94 -31.99
C LEU A 216 -1.85 21.37 -32.08
N VAL A 217 -2.32 22.24 -31.19
CA VAL A 217 -1.83 23.62 -31.07
C VAL A 217 -1.55 23.99 -29.62
N ARG A 218 -0.61 24.91 -29.39
CA ARG A 218 -0.36 25.43 -28.03
C ARG A 218 -1.56 26.29 -27.57
N ALA A 219 -2.02 26.06 -26.35
CA ALA A 219 -3.17 26.73 -25.75
C ALA A 219 -2.71 27.77 -24.70
N GLY A 220 -2.79 29.06 -25.07
CA GLY A 220 -2.46 30.18 -24.18
C GLY A 220 -0.96 30.45 -24.04
N GLY A 221 -0.44 31.39 -24.84
CA GLY A 221 0.91 31.98 -24.69
C GLY A 221 2.06 30.99 -24.44
N PHE A 222 3.02 31.37 -23.58
CA PHE A 222 4.17 30.56 -23.17
C PHE A 222 3.82 29.39 -22.21
N GLY A 223 2.59 28.88 -22.23
CA GLY A 223 2.08 27.87 -21.29
C GLY A 223 2.39 26.42 -21.69
N SER A 224 2.35 25.52 -20.72
CA SER A 224 2.52 24.07 -20.85
C SER A 224 1.21 23.33 -21.20
N ALA A 225 0.33 23.99 -21.96
CA ALA A 225 -0.96 23.46 -22.36
C ALA A 225 -1.07 23.41 -23.87
N PHE A 226 -1.65 22.32 -24.36
CA PHE A 226 -1.91 22.04 -25.76
C PHE A 226 -3.40 21.82 -25.94
N ARG A 227 -3.90 22.01 -27.15
CA ARG A 227 -5.30 21.78 -27.53
C ARG A 227 -5.34 20.90 -28.76
N VAL A 228 -6.09 19.80 -28.66
CA VAL A 228 -6.52 19.04 -29.84
C VAL A 228 -7.68 19.81 -30.46
N VAL A 229 -7.47 20.36 -31.65
CA VAL A 229 -8.36 21.39 -32.23
C VAL A 229 -9.75 20.82 -32.49
N ALA A 230 -9.85 19.76 -33.27
CA ALA A 230 -11.11 19.12 -33.67
C ALA A 230 -11.96 18.60 -32.49
N ARG A 231 -11.30 18.23 -31.37
CA ARG A 231 -11.97 17.71 -30.17
C ARG A 231 -12.20 18.75 -29.08
N ASN A 232 -11.67 19.96 -29.25
CA ASN A 232 -11.70 21.05 -28.27
C ASN A 232 -11.27 20.64 -26.85
N CYS A 233 -10.39 19.64 -26.71
CA CYS A 233 -9.85 19.24 -25.42
C CYS A 233 -8.44 19.80 -25.22
N LYS A 234 -8.10 20.12 -23.97
CA LYS A 234 -6.76 20.53 -23.59
C LYS A 234 -5.97 19.35 -23.02
N VAL A 235 -4.69 19.29 -23.34
CA VAL A 235 -3.70 18.42 -22.68
C VAL A 235 -2.69 19.34 -22.01
N LYS A 236 -2.64 19.33 -20.68
CA LYS A 236 -1.71 20.16 -19.92
C LYS A 236 -0.68 19.31 -19.20
N VAL A 237 0.56 19.78 -19.23
CA VAL A 237 1.68 19.15 -18.54
C VAL A 237 2.12 20.00 -17.35
N GLY A 238 2.39 19.34 -16.23
CA GLY A 238 2.87 19.94 -14.99
C GLY A 238 3.86 19.02 -14.29
N THR A 239 4.53 19.52 -13.26
CA THR A 239 5.54 18.74 -12.51
C THR A 239 5.35 18.92 -11.02
N ALA A 240 5.76 17.90 -10.25
CA ALA A 240 5.78 17.98 -8.79
C ALA A 240 6.74 19.08 -8.29
N GLU A 241 7.83 19.35 -9.03
CA GLU A 241 8.76 20.46 -8.75
C GLU A 241 8.16 21.86 -8.98
N ARG A 242 7.11 21.98 -9.82
CA ARG A 242 6.43 23.25 -10.11
C ARG A 242 4.93 23.20 -9.80
N PRO A 243 4.56 23.11 -8.51
CA PRO A 243 3.19 22.82 -8.05
C PRO A 243 2.08 23.74 -8.54
N ASN A 244 2.41 25.02 -8.78
CA ASN A 244 1.41 26.01 -9.20
C ASN A 244 0.94 25.76 -10.64
N SER A 245 1.72 25.03 -11.44
CA SER A 245 1.34 24.64 -12.81
C SER A 245 0.15 23.68 -12.84
N CYS A 246 -0.03 22.87 -11.78
CA CYS A 246 -1.03 21.81 -11.74
C CYS A 246 -2.42 22.28 -11.26
N ARG A 247 -2.56 23.51 -10.72
CA ARG A 247 -3.80 24.01 -10.11
C ARG A 247 -4.69 24.78 -11.12
N GLY A 248 -6.00 24.75 -10.87
CA GLY A 248 -6.96 25.72 -11.44
C GLY A 248 -7.40 25.47 -12.89
N GLY A 249 -7.17 24.27 -13.42
CA GLY A 249 -7.75 23.85 -14.69
C GLY A 249 -9.06 23.08 -14.48
N ASP A 250 -9.97 23.21 -15.44
CA ASP A 250 -11.18 22.39 -15.57
C ASP A 250 -10.80 21.02 -16.14
N TYR A 251 -10.15 20.16 -15.34
CA TYR A 251 -9.67 18.85 -15.77
C TYR A 251 -10.70 17.75 -15.51
N ASN A 252 -10.76 16.80 -16.43
CA ASN A 252 -11.61 15.61 -16.34
C ASN A 252 -10.77 14.33 -16.20
N LEU A 253 -9.54 14.34 -16.74
CA LEU A 253 -8.62 13.21 -16.79
C LEU A 253 -7.28 13.63 -16.17
N VAL A 254 -6.86 13.01 -15.07
CA VAL A 254 -5.63 13.38 -14.36
C VAL A 254 -4.73 12.15 -14.22
N HIS A 255 -3.52 12.25 -14.74
CA HIS A 255 -2.49 11.22 -14.59
C HIS A 255 -1.34 11.77 -13.75
N CYS A 256 -1.16 11.20 -12.57
CA CYS A 256 -0.02 11.47 -11.71
C CYS A 256 0.96 10.29 -11.83
N SER A 257 2.08 10.55 -12.49
CA SER A 257 3.13 9.57 -12.77
C SER A 257 4.28 9.68 -11.78
N GLU A 258 4.81 8.52 -11.38
CA GLU A 258 5.87 8.34 -10.39
C GLU A 258 5.60 9.06 -9.06
N VAL A 259 4.37 8.93 -8.55
CA VAL A 259 3.89 9.63 -7.33
C VAL A 259 4.74 9.33 -6.09
N GLY A 260 5.26 8.11 -5.96
CA GLY A 260 6.17 7.71 -4.88
C GLY A 260 7.51 8.47 -4.90
N LEU A 261 7.89 9.06 -6.03
CA LEU A 261 9.11 9.86 -6.18
C LEU A 261 8.87 11.36 -5.92
N TRP A 262 7.63 11.79 -5.68
CA TRP A 262 7.35 13.21 -5.52
C TRP A 262 7.98 13.74 -4.23
N PRO A 263 8.83 14.77 -4.30
CA PRO A 263 9.54 15.27 -3.13
C PRO A 263 8.58 16.00 -2.18
N SER A 264 8.75 15.77 -0.89
CA SER A 264 8.18 16.66 0.12
C SER A 264 9.07 17.88 0.29
N THR A 265 8.48 19.07 0.30
CA THR A 265 9.18 20.34 0.54
C THR A 265 8.59 21.03 1.76
N LYS A 266 9.34 21.96 2.38
CA LYS A 266 8.84 22.76 3.52
C LYS A 266 7.52 23.50 3.25
N ARG A 267 7.16 23.72 1.99
CA ARG A 267 5.96 24.48 1.60
C ARG A 267 4.82 23.61 1.07
N LYS A 268 5.12 22.45 0.49
CA LYS A 268 4.15 21.57 -0.18
C LYS A 268 4.57 20.12 -0.05
N THR A 269 3.65 19.29 0.40
CA THR A 269 3.76 17.84 0.46
C THR A 269 3.27 17.20 -0.85
N PRO A 270 3.64 15.95 -1.17
CA PRO A 270 3.07 15.23 -2.31
C PRO A 270 1.54 15.16 -2.28
N GLU A 271 0.96 15.02 -1.08
CA GLU A 271 -0.49 15.04 -0.87
C GLU A 271 -1.11 16.39 -1.30
N ASP A 272 -0.48 17.52 -0.93
CA ASP A 272 -0.94 18.84 -1.38
C ASP A 272 -0.95 18.97 -2.91
N LEU A 273 0.03 18.35 -3.58
CA LEU A 273 0.15 18.36 -5.04
C LEU A 273 -0.93 17.51 -5.70
N ALA A 274 -1.11 16.28 -5.21
CA ALA A 274 -2.14 15.36 -5.69
C ALA A 274 -3.52 15.99 -5.51
N ARG A 275 -3.81 16.56 -4.33
CA ARG A 275 -5.03 17.32 -4.04
C ARG A 275 -5.20 18.50 -4.99
N ALA A 276 -4.17 19.30 -5.22
CA ALA A 276 -4.25 20.46 -6.12
C ALA A 276 -4.52 20.08 -7.59
N ALA A 277 -4.01 18.93 -8.04
CA ALA A 277 -4.21 18.40 -9.38
C ALA A 277 -5.61 17.81 -9.58
N THR A 278 -6.20 17.23 -8.53
CA THR A 278 -7.40 16.39 -8.62
C THR A 278 -8.68 17.03 -8.07
N ALA A 279 -8.60 18.05 -7.22
CA ALA A 279 -9.77 18.62 -6.53
C ALA A 279 -10.88 19.14 -7.45
N GLY A 280 -10.58 19.49 -8.70
CA GLY A 280 -11.58 19.94 -9.68
C GLY A 280 -12.28 18.81 -10.45
N VAL A 281 -11.81 17.57 -10.34
CA VAL A 281 -12.33 16.44 -11.12
C VAL A 281 -13.64 15.94 -10.51
N LEU A 282 -14.72 16.05 -11.27
CA LEU A 282 -16.05 15.63 -10.83
C LEU A 282 -16.15 14.11 -10.62
N LEU A 283 -17.02 13.68 -9.70
CA LEU A 283 -17.38 12.26 -9.50
C LEU A 283 -18.50 11.85 -10.45
N ARG A 284 -18.19 11.73 -11.74
CA ARG A 284 -19.15 11.31 -12.79
C ARG A 284 -18.50 10.33 -13.78
N PRO A 285 -19.30 9.58 -14.57
CA PRO A 285 -18.77 8.77 -15.67
C PRO A 285 -17.79 9.54 -16.55
N MET A 286 -16.85 8.84 -17.20
CA MET A 286 -15.86 9.43 -18.13
C MET A 286 -14.84 10.38 -17.49
N THR A 287 -14.84 10.53 -16.16
CA THR A 287 -13.74 11.19 -15.44
C THR A 287 -12.73 10.16 -14.95
N MET A 288 -11.45 10.55 -14.87
CA MET A 288 -10.36 9.64 -14.57
C MET A 288 -9.31 10.29 -13.68
N ILE A 289 -8.89 9.59 -12.63
CA ILE A 289 -7.68 9.91 -11.88
C ILE A 289 -6.87 8.62 -11.75
N VAL A 290 -5.61 8.67 -12.17
CA VAL A 290 -4.65 7.58 -11.99
C VAL A 290 -3.43 8.08 -11.23
N TYR A 291 -3.17 7.47 -10.09
CA TYR A 291 -1.89 7.56 -9.40
C TYR A 291 -1.08 6.33 -9.77
N GLU A 292 0.08 6.53 -10.38
CA GLU A 292 0.93 5.45 -10.85
C GLU A 292 2.34 5.68 -10.33
N SER A 293 2.96 4.65 -9.75
CA SER A 293 4.37 4.74 -9.36
C SER A 293 5.02 3.37 -9.24
N THR A 294 6.35 3.33 -9.41
CA THR A 294 7.14 2.30 -8.70
C THR A 294 7.17 2.63 -7.22
N ALA A 295 7.27 1.63 -6.35
CA ALA A 295 7.40 1.92 -4.94
C ALA A 295 8.75 2.59 -4.62
N ASN A 296 8.69 3.54 -3.72
CA ASN A 296 9.84 4.29 -3.24
C ASN A 296 9.75 4.43 -1.72
N GLY A 297 9.84 3.27 -1.07
CA GLY A 297 9.82 3.18 0.38
C GLY A 297 8.44 3.29 1.03
N THR A 298 8.38 2.94 2.31
CA THR A 298 7.20 3.01 3.18
C THR A 298 6.99 4.41 3.76
N GLY A 299 5.72 4.74 4.02
CA GLY A 299 5.32 5.88 4.85
C GLY A 299 5.15 7.20 4.11
N ASN A 300 5.42 7.24 2.81
CA ASN A 300 5.07 8.39 1.96
C ASN A 300 3.57 8.39 1.59
N PHE A 301 3.13 9.44 0.90
CA PHE A 301 1.75 9.60 0.42
C PHE A 301 1.29 8.40 -0.43
N PHE A 302 2.10 7.94 -1.38
CA PHE A 302 1.73 6.85 -2.28
C PHE A 302 1.53 5.52 -1.54
N HIS A 303 2.41 5.20 -0.58
CA HIS A 303 2.26 4.02 0.29
C HIS A 303 1.00 4.10 1.17
N THR A 304 0.73 5.28 1.74
CA THR A 304 -0.44 5.50 2.60
C THR A 304 -1.73 5.35 1.80
N GLU A 305 -1.81 5.98 0.63
CA GLU A 305 -2.95 5.87 -0.27
C GLU A 305 -3.12 4.44 -0.82
N TRP A 306 -2.02 3.73 -1.07
CA TRP A 306 -2.03 2.32 -1.50
C TRP A 306 -2.67 1.43 -0.43
N ASN A 307 -2.24 1.57 0.83
CA ASN A 307 -2.80 0.78 1.93
C ASN A 307 -4.28 1.10 2.16
N ALA A 308 -4.68 2.37 2.09
CA ALA A 308 -6.08 2.78 2.17
C ALA A 308 -6.92 2.22 1.00
N ALA A 309 -6.36 2.12 -0.20
CA ALA A 309 -7.03 1.48 -1.34
C ALA A 309 -7.15 -0.04 -1.15
N LYS A 310 -6.12 -0.69 -0.60
CA LYS A 310 -6.12 -2.13 -0.30
C LYS A 310 -7.11 -2.49 0.81
N SER A 311 -7.28 -1.65 1.82
CA SER A 311 -8.27 -1.83 2.90
C SER A 311 -9.69 -1.43 2.51
N GLY A 312 -9.88 -0.76 1.36
CA GLY A 312 -11.17 -0.30 0.88
C GLY A 312 -11.65 1.03 1.47
N GLU A 313 -10.78 1.75 2.19
CA GLU A 313 -11.06 3.08 2.75
C GLU A 313 -10.90 4.21 1.72
N SER A 314 -10.06 4.01 0.70
CA SER A 314 -9.83 4.98 -0.37
C SER A 314 -10.89 4.90 -1.49
N GLN A 315 -11.10 6.02 -2.18
CA GLN A 315 -11.89 6.06 -3.43
C GLN A 315 -11.20 5.35 -4.61
N PHE A 316 -9.91 5.04 -4.49
CA PHE A 316 -9.09 4.44 -5.54
C PHE A 316 -9.11 2.92 -5.47
N ALA A 317 -9.26 2.27 -6.62
CA ALA A 317 -9.05 0.83 -6.73
C ALA A 317 -7.54 0.54 -6.79
N PRO A 318 -7.01 -0.39 -5.98
CA PRO A 318 -5.61 -0.78 -6.06
C PRO A 318 -5.37 -1.79 -7.19
N MET A 319 -4.28 -1.60 -7.93
CA MET A 319 -3.78 -2.59 -8.89
C MET A 319 -2.27 -2.72 -8.78
N PHE A 320 -1.79 -3.94 -8.59
CA PHE A 320 -0.36 -4.27 -8.56
C PHE A 320 0.05 -5.03 -9.81
N VAL A 321 1.18 -4.65 -10.42
CA VAL A 321 1.83 -5.38 -11.52
C VAL A 321 3.22 -5.82 -11.09
N ALA A 322 3.39 -7.14 -10.91
CA ALA A 322 4.65 -7.75 -10.55
C ALA A 322 5.62 -7.83 -11.73
N TRP A 323 6.92 -7.90 -11.45
CA TRP A 323 7.93 -7.97 -12.51
C TRP A 323 7.82 -9.23 -13.39
N TYR A 324 7.40 -10.37 -12.83
CA TYR A 324 7.27 -11.64 -13.56
C TYR A 324 6.00 -11.73 -14.42
N GLU A 325 5.11 -10.73 -14.34
CA GLU A 325 4.00 -10.58 -15.28
C GLU A 325 4.44 -9.92 -16.61
N ILE A 326 5.63 -9.33 -16.63
CA ILE A 326 6.17 -8.57 -17.77
C ILE A 326 6.97 -9.52 -18.67
N GLU A 327 6.57 -9.66 -19.93
CA GLU A 327 7.12 -10.65 -20.86
C GLU A 327 8.62 -10.48 -21.13
N GLN A 328 9.11 -9.24 -21.02
CA GLN A 328 10.52 -8.90 -21.23
C GLN A 328 11.43 -9.38 -20.08
N ASN A 329 10.86 -9.65 -18.91
CA ASN A 329 11.60 -10.12 -17.73
C ASN A 329 11.65 -11.64 -17.72
N SER A 330 12.11 -12.21 -18.84
CA SER A 330 12.18 -13.63 -19.10
C SER A 330 13.49 -13.94 -19.82
N LEU A 331 14.18 -15.01 -19.39
CA LEU A 331 15.45 -15.44 -19.95
C LEU A 331 15.32 -16.91 -20.38
N PRO A 332 15.26 -17.19 -21.70
CA PRO A 332 15.13 -18.56 -22.19
C PRO A 332 16.35 -19.40 -21.83
N PHE A 333 16.13 -20.69 -21.62
CA PHE A 333 17.19 -21.68 -21.43
C PHE A 333 17.82 -22.07 -22.78
N SER A 334 19.11 -22.38 -22.76
CA SER A 334 19.86 -22.75 -23.96
C SER A 334 19.51 -24.15 -24.45
N SER A 335 19.06 -25.03 -23.54
CA SER A 335 18.61 -26.38 -23.86
C SER A 335 17.61 -26.92 -22.81
N PRO A 336 16.81 -27.95 -23.14
CA PRO A 336 15.92 -28.60 -22.18
C PRO A 336 16.65 -29.19 -20.95
N GLU A 337 17.88 -29.66 -21.12
CA GLU A 337 18.69 -30.21 -20.02
C GLU A 337 19.13 -29.11 -19.03
N GLU A 338 19.30 -27.86 -19.51
CA GLU A 338 19.56 -26.71 -18.64
C GLU A 338 18.32 -26.34 -17.82
N GLU A 339 17.14 -26.31 -18.44
CA GLU A 339 15.86 -26.08 -17.77
C GLU A 339 15.59 -27.15 -16.70
N GLU A 340 15.78 -28.44 -17.04
CA GLU A 340 15.57 -29.54 -16.10
C GLU A 340 16.50 -29.46 -14.89
N ARG A 341 17.79 -29.14 -15.12
CA ARG A 341 18.76 -28.93 -14.03
C ARG A 341 18.36 -27.74 -13.16
N PHE A 342 17.95 -26.62 -13.76
CA PHE A 342 17.49 -25.44 -13.01
C PHE A 342 16.26 -25.75 -12.16
N ALA A 343 15.30 -26.51 -12.69
CA ALA A 343 14.13 -26.96 -11.95
C ALA A 343 14.51 -27.89 -10.78
N ALA A 344 15.45 -28.81 -10.98
CA ALA A 344 15.96 -29.69 -9.93
C ALA A 344 16.66 -28.90 -8.80
N ASP A 345 17.50 -27.93 -9.16
CA ASP A 345 18.20 -27.07 -8.20
C ASP A 345 17.21 -26.20 -7.40
N LEU A 346 16.18 -25.67 -8.05
CA LEU A 346 15.12 -24.88 -7.42
C LEU A 346 14.35 -25.72 -6.38
N ILE A 347 13.99 -26.96 -6.72
CA ILE A 347 13.30 -27.89 -5.81
C ILE A 347 14.20 -28.30 -4.65
N ALA A 348 15.48 -28.59 -4.90
CA ALA A 348 16.44 -29.00 -3.88
C ALA A 348 16.76 -27.86 -2.90
N GLY A 349 16.81 -26.62 -3.39
CA GLY A 349 17.11 -25.42 -2.61
C GLY A 349 15.92 -24.76 -1.92
N ARG A 350 14.68 -25.26 -2.09
CA ARG A 350 13.46 -24.55 -1.65
C ARG A 350 13.36 -24.23 -0.15
N GLU A 351 14.09 -24.94 0.71
CA GLU A 351 14.11 -24.69 2.15
C GLU A 351 15.36 -23.90 2.58
N ALA A 352 16.22 -23.51 1.64
CA ALA A 352 17.45 -22.79 1.95
C ALA A 352 17.13 -21.33 2.32
N GLU A 353 17.32 -20.98 3.58
CA GLU A 353 17.05 -19.65 4.14
C GLU A 353 18.21 -18.66 3.94
N GLN A 354 19.43 -19.16 3.68
CA GLN A 354 20.63 -18.32 3.57
C GLN A 354 21.04 -18.12 2.11
N PRO A 355 21.34 -16.87 1.69
CA PRO A 355 21.90 -16.64 0.37
C PRO A 355 23.40 -16.98 0.35
N LEU A 356 23.90 -17.47 -0.79
CA LEU A 356 25.32 -17.75 -0.98
C LEU A 356 26.19 -16.48 -1.06
N SER A 357 25.59 -15.33 -1.36
CA SER A 357 26.24 -14.03 -1.39
C SER A 357 25.21 -12.89 -1.36
N SER A 358 25.65 -11.66 -1.11
CA SER A 358 24.79 -10.45 -1.17
C SER A 358 24.21 -10.16 -2.56
N ARG A 359 24.62 -10.90 -3.59
CA ARG A 359 24.14 -10.78 -4.97
C ARG A 359 23.14 -11.87 -5.37
N ARG A 360 22.78 -12.77 -4.44
CA ARG A 360 21.84 -13.88 -4.67
C ARG A 360 20.75 -13.86 -3.61
N GLN A 361 19.58 -14.39 -3.96
CA GLN A 361 18.53 -14.68 -3.00
C GLN A 361 18.62 -16.12 -2.49
N PRO A 362 18.13 -16.41 -1.27
CA PRO A 362 18.01 -17.77 -0.77
C PRO A 362 17.09 -18.61 -1.66
N GLY A 363 17.29 -19.93 -1.66
CA GLY A 363 16.46 -20.84 -2.44
C GLY A 363 14.99 -20.81 -2.02
N GLN A 364 14.70 -20.55 -0.74
CA GLN A 364 13.34 -20.32 -0.25
C GLN A 364 12.66 -19.13 -0.92
N TYR A 365 13.38 -18.04 -1.16
CA TYR A 365 12.82 -16.89 -1.86
C TYR A 365 12.55 -17.21 -3.35
N LEU A 366 13.46 -17.93 -4.02
CA LEU A 366 13.26 -18.32 -5.41
C LEU A 366 12.09 -19.30 -5.56
N TRP A 367 11.92 -20.21 -4.61
CA TRP A 367 10.75 -21.10 -4.55
C TRP A 367 9.45 -20.32 -4.33
N TRP A 368 9.47 -19.30 -3.44
CA TRP A 368 8.32 -18.42 -3.24
C TRP A 368 7.93 -17.66 -4.52
N LEU A 369 8.89 -17.21 -5.35
CA LEU A 369 8.59 -16.62 -6.66
C LEU A 369 7.83 -17.61 -7.57
N TRP A 370 8.24 -18.88 -7.57
CA TRP A 370 7.54 -19.93 -8.29
C TRP A 370 6.10 -20.11 -7.77
N GLU A 371 5.91 -20.13 -6.45
CA GLU A 371 4.58 -20.23 -5.83
C GLU A 371 3.68 -19.02 -6.16
N LYS A 372 4.25 -17.83 -6.33
CA LYS A 372 3.55 -16.62 -6.76
C LYS A 372 3.11 -16.64 -8.22
N GLY A 373 3.62 -17.56 -9.05
CA GLY A 373 3.22 -17.71 -10.44
C GLY A 373 4.31 -17.40 -11.48
N ALA A 374 5.54 -17.11 -11.06
CA ALA A 374 6.65 -16.89 -12.00
C ALA A 374 6.97 -18.17 -12.81
N THR A 375 7.37 -18.02 -14.07
CA THR A 375 7.91 -19.12 -14.88
C THR A 375 9.38 -19.39 -14.50
N LEU A 376 9.92 -20.54 -14.89
CA LEU A 376 11.33 -20.83 -14.69
C LEU A 376 12.23 -19.84 -15.43
N GLU A 377 11.82 -19.39 -16.61
CA GLU A 377 12.51 -18.39 -17.43
C GLU A 377 12.49 -17.02 -16.76
N ALA A 378 11.38 -16.66 -16.08
CA ALA A 378 11.31 -15.43 -15.30
C ALA A 378 12.23 -15.52 -14.08
N ILE A 379 12.25 -16.64 -13.36
CA ILE A 379 13.16 -16.83 -12.21
C ILE A 379 14.62 -16.86 -12.68
N HIS A 380 14.90 -17.47 -13.83
CA HIS A 380 16.22 -17.47 -14.46
C HIS A 380 16.68 -16.04 -14.80
N TRP A 381 15.79 -15.24 -15.39
CA TRP A 381 16.03 -13.80 -15.59
C TRP A 381 16.29 -13.09 -14.26
N TYR A 382 15.49 -13.34 -13.23
CA TYR A 382 15.64 -12.71 -11.92
C TYR A 382 16.99 -13.03 -11.29
N VAL A 383 17.43 -14.28 -11.32
CA VAL A 383 18.74 -14.68 -10.79
C VAL A 383 19.87 -13.95 -11.53
N SER A 384 19.76 -13.81 -12.84
CA SER A 384 20.73 -13.09 -13.68
C SER A 384 20.74 -11.57 -13.39
N GLU A 385 19.55 -10.95 -13.31
CA GLU A 385 19.41 -9.51 -13.08
C GLU A 385 19.81 -9.15 -11.63
N ARG A 386 19.38 -9.95 -10.65
CA ARG A 386 19.70 -9.79 -9.23
C ARG A 386 21.21 -9.77 -8.98
N ALA A 387 21.99 -10.48 -9.80
CA ALA A 387 23.44 -10.53 -9.68
C ALA A 387 24.12 -9.16 -9.88
N LYS A 388 23.46 -8.17 -10.50
CA LYS A 388 23.98 -6.80 -10.69
C LYS A 388 23.94 -5.98 -9.39
N TYR A 389 22.98 -6.24 -8.51
CA TYR A 389 22.75 -5.47 -7.28
C TYR A 389 23.52 -6.04 -6.08
N SER A 390 23.99 -5.17 -5.18
CA SER A 390 24.64 -5.57 -3.92
C SER A 390 23.65 -5.71 -2.75
N ASP A 391 22.42 -5.24 -2.92
CA ASP A 391 21.35 -5.26 -1.92
C ASP A 391 20.03 -5.71 -2.56
N HIS A 392 19.21 -6.41 -1.80
CA HIS A 392 17.91 -6.88 -2.30
C HIS A 392 16.92 -5.73 -2.49
N GLY A 393 16.94 -4.73 -1.60
CA GLY A 393 16.01 -3.60 -1.64
C GLY A 393 16.07 -2.84 -2.96
N GLN A 394 17.25 -2.76 -3.58
CA GLN A 394 17.40 -2.17 -4.91
C GLN A 394 16.64 -2.96 -5.99
N MET A 395 16.78 -4.29 -6.01
CA MET A 395 16.03 -5.16 -6.93
C MET A 395 14.52 -5.07 -6.65
N ALA A 396 14.13 -5.11 -5.37
CA ALA A 396 12.74 -5.04 -4.93
C ALA A 396 12.04 -3.73 -5.30
N SER A 397 12.75 -2.59 -5.26
CA SER A 397 12.19 -1.29 -5.63
C SER A 397 11.95 -1.16 -7.14
N GLU A 398 12.81 -1.75 -7.98
CA GLU A 398 12.67 -1.70 -9.44
C GLU A 398 11.76 -2.82 -9.99
N CYS A 399 11.90 -4.01 -9.41
CA CYS A 399 11.26 -5.26 -9.82
C CYS A 399 10.60 -5.94 -8.60
N PRO A 400 9.54 -5.34 -8.01
CA PRO A 400 8.82 -5.94 -6.89
C PRO A 400 8.02 -7.17 -7.31
N SER A 401 8.05 -8.21 -6.48
CA SER A 401 7.33 -9.48 -6.72
C SER A 401 5.93 -9.47 -6.07
N ASP A 402 5.73 -8.66 -5.04
CA ASP A 402 4.43 -8.30 -4.47
C ASP A 402 4.40 -6.86 -3.94
N ASP A 403 3.22 -6.42 -3.49
CA ASP A 403 3.00 -5.07 -2.99
C ASP A 403 3.73 -4.80 -1.67
N VAL A 404 3.92 -5.81 -0.82
CA VAL A 404 4.69 -5.71 0.42
C VAL A 404 6.17 -5.52 0.12
N GLU A 405 6.71 -6.26 -0.84
CA GLU A 405 8.10 -6.14 -1.26
C GLU A 405 8.39 -4.79 -1.91
N ALA A 406 7.44 -4.24 -2.65
CA ALA A 406 7.64 -2.99 -3.36
C ALA A 406 8.08 -1.85 -2.43
N PHE A 407 7.46 -1.71 -1.26
CA PHE A 407 7.74 -0.59 -0.36
C PHE A 407 9.00 -0.75 0.52
N VAL A 408 9.81 -1.78 0.29
CA VAL A 408 11.06 -1.98 1.04
C VAL A 408 12.03 -0.81 0.80
N HIS A 409 12.48 -0.18 1.87
CA HIS A 409 13.56 0.81 1.85
C HIS A 409 14.94 0.14 1.89
N SER A 410 15.95 0.80 1.31
CA SER A 410 17.36 0.45 1.50
C SER A 410 17.79 0.84 2.92
N GLY A 411 17.62 -0.06 3.89
CA GLY A 411 18.04 0.11 5.27
C GLY A 411 17.95 -1.22 6.03
N ALA A 412 18.76 -1.40 7.08
CA ALA A 412 18.69 -2.57 7.95
C ALA A 412 17.40 -2.50 8.78
N ARG A 413 16.29 -2.94 8.20
CA ARG A 413 15.01 -3.09 8.89
C ARG A 413 15.19 -4.01 10.08
N VAL A 414 14.65 -3.59 11.22
CA VAL A 414 14.73 -4.38 12.46
C VAL A 414 13.80 -5.60 12.38
N PHE A 415 12.65 -5.43 11.73
CA PHE A 415 11.62 -6.46 11.64
C PHE A 415 11.52 -7.02 10.22
N ASP A 416 11.28 -8.32 10.12
CA ASP A 416 10.93 -8.95 8.87
C ASP A 416 9.53 -8.50 8.43
N LYS A 417 9.42 -7.94 7.22
CA LYS A 417 8.19 -7.36 6.69
C LYS A 417 7.04 -8.36 6.58
N TYR A 418 7.32 -9.61 6.25
CA TYR A 418 6.28 -10.63 6.11
C TYR A 418 5.81 -11.12 7.48
N LYS A 419 6.70 -11.16 8.46
CA LYS A 419 6.32 -11.43 9.86
C LYS A 419 5.48 -10.30 10.45
N VAL A 420 5.78 -9.04 10.12
CA VAL A 420 4.94 -7.90 10.47
C VAL A 420 3.57 -7.98 9.77
N GLU A 421 3.54 -8.24 8.46
CA GLU A 421 2.28 -8.35 7.71
C GLU A 421 1.41 -9.52 8.19
N ALA A 422 2.01 -10.62 8.67
CA ALA A 422 1.27 -11.72 9.28
C ALA A 422 0.46 -11.31 10.52
N LEU A 423 0.89 -10.28 11.26
CA LEU A 423 0.13 -9.73 12.39
C LEU A 423 -1.14 -8.98 11.97
N ARG A 424 -1.23 -8.54 10.70
CA ARG A 424 -2.41 -7.84 10.18
C ARG A 424 -3.69 -8.67 10.32
N ALA A 425 -3.58 -9.99 10.31
CA ALA A 425 -4.73 -10.88 10.55
C ALA A 425 -5.38 -10.68 11.94
N GLY A 426 -4.63 -10.18 12.92
CA GLY A 426 -5.14 -9.79 14.24
C GLY A 426 -5.75 -8.39 14.29
N CYS A 427 -5.40 -7.52 13.33
CA CYS A 427 -5.82 -6.12 13.33
C CYS A 427 -7.30 -5.97 12.96
N CYS A 428 -8.00 -5.11 13.68
CA CYS A 428 -9.40 -4.81 13.42
C CYS A 428 -9.79 -3.43 13.98
N ALA A 429 -10.92 -2.89 13.54
CA ALA A 429 -11.46 -1.67 14.13
C ALA A 429 -11.80 -1.90 15.61
N PRO A 430 -11.55 -0.92 16.51
CA PRO A 430 -11.89 -1.06 17.91
C PRO A 430 -13.40 -1.21 18.08
N ALA A 431 -13.81 -2.06 19.02
CA ALA A 431 -15.21 -2.28 19.35
C ALA A 431 -15.84 -1.03 20.01
N MET A 432 -15.04 -0.27 20.77
CA MET A 432 -15.48 0.93 21.47
C MET A 432 -14.40 2.02 21.46
N ARG A 433 -14.85 3.27 21.52
CA ARG A 433 -14.00 4.46 21.73
C ARG A 433 -14.53 5.31 22.87
N GLY A 434 -13.63 5.95 23.61
CA GLY A 434 -14.01 6.78 24.74
C GLY A 434 -12.84 7.22 25.60
N GLU A 435 -13.10 7.35 26.90
CA GLU A 435 -12.11 7.62 27.94
C GLU A 435 -12.43 6.81 29.22
N ILE A 436 -11.45 6.63 30.10
CA ILE A 436 -11.70 6.11 31.45
C ILE A 436 -11.74 7.27 32.45
N ASP A 437 -12.89 7.47 33.08
CA ASP A 437 -13.12 8.55 34.04
C ASP A 437 -13.13 8.05 35.49
N GLY A 438 -12.63 8.91 36.38
CA GLY A 438 -12.77 8.78 37.84
C GLY A 438 -13.72 9.86 38.39
N ASP A 439 -13.71 10.08 39.70
CA ASP A 439 -14.43 11.21 40.32
C ASP A 439 -13.74 12.55 40.04
N LYS A 440 -12.42 12.54 39.78
CA LYS A 440 -11.59 13.71 39.48
C LYS A 440 -10.60 13.40 38.35
N PRO A 441 -10.04 14.41 37.65
CA PRO A 441 -9.03 14.18 36.63
C PRO A 441 -7.68 13.70 37.21
N SER A 442 -7.30 14.14 38.42
CA SER A 442 -6.02 13.81 39.05
C SER A 442 -6.12 13.62 40.58
N GLY A 443 -5.07 13.07 41.18
CA GLY A 443 -5.01 12.72 42.61
C GLY A 443 -5.80 11.44 42.94
N GLU A 444 -5.90 11.10 44.23
CA GLU A 444 -6.61 9.88 44.68
C GLU A 444 -8.06 9.78 44.17
N GLY A 445 -8.75 10.92 44.01
CA GLY A 445 -10.10 10.94 43.45
C GLY A 445 -10.18 10.46 42.00
N SER A 446 -9.07 10.51 41.26
CA SER A 446 -8.97 9.96 39.91
C SER A 446 -9.15 8.44 39.88
N LEU A 447 -8.81 7.75 40.97
CA LEU A 447 -8.89 6.29 41.06
C LEU A 447 -10.16 5.79 41.77
N LYS A 448 -11.11 6.69 42.05
CA LYS A 448 -12.42 6.36 42.64
C LYS A 448 -13.48 6.30 41.53
N ASN A 449 -14.41 5.34 41.65
CA ASN A 449 -15.52 5.10 40.72
C ASN A 449 -15.09 5.09 39.24
N VAL A 450 -13.98 4.39 38.98
CA VAL A 450 -13.38 4.29 37.65
C VAL A 450 -14.34 3.58 36.69
N ARG A 451 -14.72 4.28 35.61
CA ARG A 451 -15.72 3.82 34.65
C ARG A 451 -15.35 4.23 33.22
N PHE A 452 -15.76 3.42 32.27
CA PHE A 452 -15.67 3.79 30.86
C PHE A 452 -16.75 4.81 30.50
N ASN A 453 -16.36 5.85 29.78
CA ASN A 453 -17.23 6.87 29.24
C ASN A 453 -17.11 6.84 27.71
N ALA A 454 -18.19 6.44 27.03
CA ALA A 454 -18.18 6.27 25.59
C ALA A 454 -18.15 7.63 24.87
N ASP A 455 -17.18 7.79 23.98
CA ASP A 455 -17.03 8.97 23.12
C ASP A 455 -16.45 8.49 21.77
N PRO A 456 -17.21 8.60 20.66
CA PRO A 456 -16.72 8.25 19.33
C PRO A 456 -15.42 8.96 18.91
N HIS A 457 -15.13 10.13 19.51
CA HIS A 457 -13.92 10.92 19.28
C HIS A 457 -12.88 10.78 20.39
N GLY A 458 -13.10 9.91 21.38
CA GLY A 458 -12.18 9.64 22.48
C GLY A 458 -10.86 9.03 22.03
N ALA A 459 -9.80 9.31 22.78
CA ALA A 459 -8.44 8.87 22.44
C ALA A 459 -8.17 7.41 22.88
N LEU A 460 -9.01 6.82 23.74
CA LEU A 460 -8.96 5.40 24.07
C LEU A 460 -9.73 4.57 23.04
N ALA A 461 -9.01 3.72 22.31
CA ALA A 461 -9.56 2.62 21.53
C ALA A 461 -9.58 1.34 22.37
N MET A 462 -10.72 0.64 22.42
CA MET A 462 -10.88 -0.64 23.13
C MET A 462 -11.35 -1.72 22.16
N TRP A 463 -10.56 -2.78 22.02
CA TRP A 463 -10.90 -3.97 21.26
C TRP A 463 -11.62 -5.01 22.12
N ARG A 464 -11.24 -5.11 23.40
CA ARG A 464 -11.92 -5.97 24.37
C ARG A 464 -12.02 -5.25 25.72
N ASP A 465 -13.20 -5.29 26.32
CA ASP A 465 -13.42 -4.80 27.68
C ASP A 465 -12.89 -5.79 28.73
N ARG A 466 -12.75 -5.34 29.98
CA ARG A 466 -12.37 -6.21 31.09
C ARG A 466 -13.40 -7.31 31.30
N GLU A 467 -12.92 -8.54 31.47
CA GLU A 467 -13.78 -9.62 31.95
C GLU A 467 -13.94 -9.58 33.47
N ILE A 468 -15.19 -9.54 33.93
CA ILE A 468 -15.55 -9.61 35.34
C ILE A 468 -16.24 -10.95 35.60
N THR A 469 -15.46 -11.97 35.98
CA THR A 469 -15.99 -13.27 36.40
C THR A 469 -16.22 -13.30 37.91
N THR A 470 -17.39 -13.79 38.35
CA THR A 470 -17.76 -13.85 39.78
C THR A 470 -17.16 -15.04 40.53
N MET A 471 -16.81 -16.12 39.81
CA MET A 471 -16.28 -17.35 40.41
C MET A 471 -14.76 -17.48 40.31
N GLU A 472 -14.16 -16.97 39.23
CA GLU A 472 -12.74 -17.15 38.94
C GLU A 472 -12.04 -15.79 38.80
N ARG A 473 -10.74 -15.78 39.06
CA ARG A 473 -9.84 -14.65 38.84
C ARG A 473 -8.59 -15.17 38.14
N VAL A 474 -8.12 -14.43 37.14
CA VAL A 474 -6.83 -14.68 36.51
C VAL A 474 -5.80 -13.78 37.21
N THR A 475 -4.80 -14.36 37.85
CA THR A 475 -3.73 -13.57 38.49
C THR A 475 -2.85 -12.92 37.44
N ASP A 476 -2.35 -11.71 37.72
CA ASP A 476 -1.38 -11.01 36.86
C ASP A 476 -1.84 -10.85 35.39
N ARG A 477 -3.17 -10.80 35.18
CA ARG A 477 -3.77 -10.83 33.84
C ARG A 477 -3.40 -9.63 32.97
N TYR A 478 -3.59 -8.42 33.49
CA TYR A 478 -3.43 -7.22 32.71
C TYR A 478 -2.11 -6.51 33.02
N LEU A 479 -1.51 -5.98 31.96
CA LEU A 479 -0.34 -5.10 32.00
C LEU A 479 -0.67 -3.82 31.26
N VAL A 480 -0.38 -2.67 31.87
CA VAL A 480 -0.49 -1.35 31.24
C VAL A 480 0.89 -0.75 31.09
N VAL A 481 1.24 -0.33 29.88
CA VAL A 481 2.54 0.28 29.55
C VAL A 481 2.33 1.65 28.95
N VAL A 482 3.12 2.62 29.38
CA VAL A 482 3.05 4.01 28.95
C VAL A 482 4.39 4.44 28.35
N ASP A 483 4.33 4.98 27.14
CA ASP A 483 5.39 5.80 26.55
C ASP A 483 4.93 7.26 26.52
N ILE A 484 5.78 8.16 27.02
CA ILE A 484 5.48 9.57 27.23
C ILE A 484 6.09 10.37 26.09
N GLY A 485 5.26 10.74 25.13
CA GLY A 485 5.58 11.69 24.06
C GLY A 485 5.51 13.16 24.52
N GLY A 486 5.45 14.08 23.55
CA GLY A 486 5.36 15.52 23.81
C GLY A 486 3.93 16.06 23.87
N ARG A 487 3.82 17.36 24.16
CA ARG A 487 2.53 18.07 24.35
C ARG A 487 2.00 18.77 23.09
N SER A 488 2.82 18.90 22.05
CA SER A 488 2.44 19.58 20.80
C SER A 488 2.08 18.58 19.72
N LEU A 489 1.27 19.01 18.75
CA LEU A 489 0.85 18.21 17.59
C LEU A 489 2.00 17.70 16.71
N THR A 490 3.19 18.30 16.83
CA THR A 490 4.39 17.92 16.06
C THR A 490 5.38 17.12 16.89
N ALA A 491 5.08 16.87 18.17
CA ALA A 491 5.91 16.06 19.02
C ALA A 491 5.48 14.58 18.93
N ASP A 492 6.27 13.72 19.55
CA ASP A 492 5.96 12.31 19.68
C ASP A 492 4.65 12.10 20.46
N TRP A 493 3.96 11.00 20.17
CA TRP A 493 2.66 10.70 20.78
C TRP A 493 2.85 10.11 22.16
N SER A 494 1.96 10.43 23.09
CA SER A 494 1.85 9.63 24.31
C SER A 494 0.96 8.42 24.04
N VAL A 495 1.44 7.23 24.38
CA VAL A 495 0.74 5.96 24.15
C VAL A 495 0.59 5.21 25.47
N ILE A 496 -0.63 4.74 25.76
CA ILE A 496 -0.92 3.83 26.87
C ILE A 496 -1.50 2.56 26.26
N VAL A 497 -0.79 1.44 26.33
CA VAL A 497 -1.26 0.15 25.81
C VAL A 497 -1.66 -0.77 26.97
N VAL A 498 -2.72 -1.56 26.76
CA VAL A 498 -3.18 -2.59 27.69
C VAL A 498 -3.02 -3.96 27.05
N PHE A 499 -2.25 -4.83 27.69
CA PHE A 499 -2.14 -6.24 27.34
C PHE A 499 -3.04 -7.09 28.22
N ASP A 500 -3.75 -8.03 27.63
CA ASP A 500 -4.36 -9.17 28.31
C ASP A 500 -3.47 -10.41 28.14
N ARG A 501 -3.00 -10.92 29.27
CA ARG A 501 -2.10 -12.06 29.35
C ARG A 501 -2.83 -13.37 29.63
N ALA A 502 -4.16 -13.37 29.81
CA ALA A 502 -4.92 -14.59 30.09
C ALA A 502 -4.63 -15.76 29.13
N PRO A 503 -4.47 -15.55 27.80
CA PRO A 503 -4.14 -16.65 26.89
C PRO A 503 -2.79 -17.34 27.19
N MET A 504 -1.85 -16.63 27.85
CA MET A 504 -0.57 -17.21 28.25
C MET A 504 -0.72 -18.37 29.26
N ALA A 505 -1.84 -18.44 29.99
CA ALA A 505 -2.15 -19.58 30.86
C ALA A 505 -2.36 -20.89 30.06
N HIS A 506 -2.63 -20.78 28.75
CA HIS A 506 -2.89 -21.89 27.84
C HIS A 506 -1.75 -22.09 26.81
N GLY A 507 -0.61 -21.42 27.00
CA GLY A 507 0.55 -21.50 26.10
C GLY A 507 0.45 -20.58 24.87
N GLU A 508 -0.54 -19.70 24.81
CA GLU A 508 -0.68 -18.69 23.76
C GLU A 508 0.06 -17.38 24.14
N GLY A 509 0.03 -16.40 23.24
CA GLY A 509 0.62 -15.08 23.43
C GLY A 509 -0.31 -14.08 24.15
N PRO A 510 0.23 -13.01 24.76
CA PRO A 510 -0.61 -11.90 25.21
C PRO A 510 -1.26 -11.18 24.02
N GLU A 511 -2.33 -10.44 24.29
CA GLU A 511 -3.10 -9.71 23.28
C GLU A 511 -3.25 -8.24 23.67
N VAL A 512 -3.12 -7.33 22.69
CA VAL A 512 -3.47 -5.91 22.89
C VAL A 512 -5.00 -5.78 22.96
N VAL A 513 -5.53 -5.26 24.06
CA VAL A 513 -6.99 -5.13 24.28
C VAL A 513 -7.49 -3.69 24.31
N ALA A 514 -6.61 -2.74 24.61
CA ALA A 514 -6.91 -1.31 24.54
C ALA A 514 -5.65 -0.47 24.32
N GLN A 515 -5.82 0.70 23.73
CA GLN A 515 -4.78 1.68 23.52
C GLN A 515 -5.34 3.10 23.62
N TRP A 516 -4.73 3.92 24.46
CA TRP A 516 -4.92 5.38 24.44
C TRP A 516 -3.77 6.01 23.66
N ARG A 517 -4.07 6.94 22.76
CA ARG A 517 -3.05 7.69 22.02
C ARG A 517 -3.44 9.15 21.89
N GLY A 518 -2.60 10.06 22.39
CA GLY A 518 -2.91 11.48 22.43
C GLY A 518 -1.75 12.37 22.91
N HIS A 519 -2.02 13.68 22.98
CA HIS A 519 -1.14 14.67 23.61
C HIS A 519 -1.84 15.25 24.84
N THR A 520 -1.17 15.24 25.98
CA THR A 520 -1.67 15.82 27.23
C THR A 520 -0.51 16.18 28.16
N ASP A 521 -0.79 16.93 29.22
CA ASP A 521 0.21 17.19 30.27
C ASP A 521 0.62 15.89 30.97
N PHE A 522 1.91 15.79 31.32
CA PHE A 522 2.53 14.55 31.81
C PHE A 522 1.90 14.05 33.12
N ASP A 523 1.47 14.96 34.00
CA ASP A 523 0.80 14.58 35.24
C ASP A 523 -0.60 14.00 34.96
N LEU A 524 -1.37 14.62 34.07
CA LEU A 524 -2.67 14.12 33.63
C LEU A 524 -2.54 12.77 32.91
N LEU A 525 -1.51 12.60 32.08
CA LEU A 525 -1.21 11.32 31.42
C LEU A 525 -0.99 10.21 32.44
N ALA A 526 -0.17 10.46 33.47
CA ALA A 526 0.12 9.50 34.52
C ALA A 526 -1.14 9.06 35.29
N TRP A 527 -2.03 10.01 35.62
CA TRP A 527 -3.33 9.69 36.23
C TRP A 527 -4.26 8.97 35.25
N ASN A 528 -4.24 9.32 33.97
CA ASN A 528 -5.01 8.61 32.95
C ASN A 528 -4.58 7.14 32.83
N ALA A 529 -3.28 6.89 32.78
CA ALA A 529 -2.73 5.54 32.76
C ALA A 529 -3.09 4.76 34.04
N ALA A 530 -3.03 5.39 35.21
CA ALA A 530 -3.46 4.75 36.45
C ALA A 530 -4.97 4.47 36.50
N ARG A 531 -5.81 5.33 35.91
CA ARG A 531 -7.25 5.05 35.74
C ARG A 531 -7.47 3.83 34.85
N ILE A 532 -6.82 3.77 33.70
CA ILE A 532 -6.89 2.62 32.79
C ILE A 532 -6.40 1.35 33.50
N ALA A 533 -5.26 1.39 34.18
CA ALA A 533 -4.74 0.25 34.94
C ALA A 533 -5.69 -0.19 36.07
N LYS A 534 -6.29 0.77 36.78
CA LYS A 534 -7.30 0.49 37.82
C LYS A 534 -8.55 -0.16 37.23
N TYR A 535 -8.99 0.31 36.05
CA TYR A 535 -10.14 -0.24 35.34
C TYR A 535 -9.91 -1.72 34.97
N TYR A 536 -8.72 -2.07 34.46
CA TYR A 536 -8.33 -3.43 34.07
C TYR A 536 -7.77 -4.28 35.23
N ASP A 537 -8.61 -4.60 36.22
CA ASP A 537 -8.28 -5.42 37.41
C ASP A 537 -7.02 -4.98 38.18
N ASN A 538 -6.82 -3.65 38.32
CA ASN A 538 -5.65 -3.10 39.03
C ASN A 538 -4.32 -3.64 38.45
N ALA A 539 -4.21 -3.60 37.13
CA ALA A 539 -3.10 -4.07 36.30
C ALA A 539 -1.73 -3.56 36.77
N LEU A 540 -0.65 -4.29 36.44
CA LEU A 540 0.69 -3.72 36.64
C LEU A 540 0.83 -2.50 35.73
N LEU A 541 1.18 -1.34 36.30
CA LEU A 541 1.38 -0.10 35.55
C LEU A 541 2.87 0.16 35.35
N VAL A 542 3.31 0.25 34.11
CA VAL A 542 4.68 0.54 33.70
C VAL A 542 4.70 1.87 32.98
N ILE A 543 5.43 2.84 33.50
CA ILE A 543 5.60 4.16 32.86
C ILE A 543 7.05 4.31 32.44
N GLU A 544 7.31 4.60 31.16
CA GLU A 544 8.64 4.94 30.71
C GLU A 544 9.12 6.26 31.34
N SER A 545 10.31 6.23 31.94
CA SER A 545 10.85 7.35 32.72
C SER A 545 11.72 8.29 31.90
N ASN A 546 12.05 7.98 30.65
CA ASN A 546 13.05 8.73 29.86
C ASN A 546 12.72 10.20 29.69
N THR A 547 11.51 10.49 29.20
CA THR A 547 11.00 11.87 28.97
C THR A 547 10.88 12.65 30.28
N LEU A 548 10.68 11.94 31.39
CA LEU A 548 10.65 12.52 32.72
C LEU A 548 12.09 12.79 33.23
N GLU A 549 13.03 11.89 33.00
CA GLU A 549 14.40 11.99 33.54
C GLU A 549 15.35 12.88 32.70
N THR A 550 14.92 13.37 31.53
CA THR A 550 15.77 14.19 30.65
C THR A 550 15.96 15.62 31.19
N HIS A 551 17.23 16.01 31.39
CA HIS A 551 17.60 17.40 31.70
C HIS A 551 17.56 18.26 30.43
N ASP A 552 16.52 19.06 30.28
CA ASP A 552 16.50 20.14 29.29
C ASP A 552 17.28 21.34 29.86
N PRO A 553 18.40 21.79 29.25
CA PRO A 553 19.23 22.87 29.78
C PRO A 553 18.50 24.22 29.91
N ASP A 554 17.39 24.42 29.21
CA ASP A 554 16.52 25.60 29.34
C ASP A 554 15.40 25.41 30.40
N ARG A 555 15.28 24.23 31.01
CA ARG A 555 14.33 23.94 32.11
C ARG A 555 15.07 23.76 33.43
N SER A 556 15.05 24.79 34.26
CA SER A 556 15.42 24.66 35.67
C SER A 556 14.42 23.72 36.39
N GLY A 557 14.81 22.47 36.69
CA GLY A 557 14.07 21.57 37.60
C GLY A 557 13.61 20.18 37.10
N GLY A 558 14.07 19.71 35.94
CA GLY A 558 13.55 18.50 35.27
C GLY A 558 13.57 17.18 36.08
N SER A 559 14.64 16.89 36.85
CA SER A 559 14.76 15.60 37.57
C SER A 559 13.89 15.50 38.83
N GLU A 560 13.55 16.64 39.45
CA GLU A 560 12.74 16.69 40.68
C GLU A 560 11.24 16.56 40.40
N GLN A 561 10.73 17.17 39.32
CA GLN A 561 9.33 17.05 38.91
C GLN A 561 8.93 15.60 38.54
N SER A 562 9.87 14.87 37.99
CA SER A 562 9.68 13.52 37.46
C SER A 562 9.57 12.46 38.53
N SER A 563 10.46 12.55 39.53
CA SER A 563 10.34 11.76 40.75
C SER A 563 9.06 12.13 41.50
N PHE A 564 8.65 13.40 41.47
CA PHE A 564 7.43 13.86 42.14
C PHE A 564 6.14 13.27 41.53
N ILE A 565 6.01 13.19 40.20
CA ILE A 565 4.81 12.61 39.55
C ILE A 565 4.67 11.13 39.89
N LEU A 566 5.74 10.33 39.71
CA LEU A 566 5.69 8.90 39.97
C LEU A 566 5.52 8.58 41.46
N ASN A 567 6.15 9.35 42.36
CA ASN A 567 5.96 9.18 43.80
C ASN A 567 4.53 9.51 44.24
N ARG A 568 3.93 10.60 43.73
CA ARG A 568 2.52 10.92 44.00
C ARG A 568 1.57 9.85 43.47
N LEU A 569 1.88 9.28 42.30
CA LEU A 569 1.09 8.21 41.73
C LEU A 569 1.18 6.94 42.60
N ARG A 570 2.39 6.60 43.06
CA ARG A 570 2.65 5.47 43.95
C ARG A 570 1.85 5.54 45.26
N ASP A 571 1.68 6.74 45.82
CA ASP A 571 0.91 6.89 47.06
C ASP A 571 -0.60 6.60 46.87
N ALA A 572 -1.09 6.63 45.62
CA ALA A 572 -2.48 6.36 45.27
C ALA A 572 -2.70 5.03 44.52
N TYR A 573 -1.68 4.51 43.83
CA TYR A 573 -1.73 3.31 43.01
C TYR A 573 -0.63 2.30 43.40
N ASP A 574 -1.06 1.21 44.02
CA ASP A 574 -0.16 0.26 44.67
C ASP A 574 0.58 -0.69 43.71
N ASN A 575 0.13 -0.84 42.46
CA ASN A 575 0.68 -1.81 41.50
C ASN A 575 1.53 -1.13 40.40
N LEU A 576 2.44 -0.24 40.83
CA LEU A 576 3.34 0.51 39.96
C LEU A 576 4.68 -0.21 39.81
N TYR A 577 5.18 -0.31 38.57
CA TYR A 577 6.46 -0.94 38.26
C TYR A 577 7.64 -0.18 38.88
N ALA A 578 8.55 -0.95 39.46
CA ALA A 578 9.80 -0.46 40.05
C ALA A 578 10.99 -1.25 39.52
N ARG A 579 12.09 -0.55 39.23
CA ARG A 579 13.31 -1.14 38.68
C ARG A 579 13.95 -2.10 39.70
N LYS A 580 14.53 -3.19 39.21
CA LYS A 580 15.34 -4.10 40.04
C LYS A 580 16.52 -3.33 40.62
N ARG A 581 16.71 -3.45 41.93
CA ARG A 581 17.91 -2.98 42.64
C ARG A 581 18.89 -4.13 42.72
N ASN A 582 20.17 -3.86 42.50
CA ASN A 582 21.19 -4.88 42.74
C ASN A 582 21.39 -5.12 44.26
N GLU A 583 22.09 -6.20 44.62
CA GLU A 583 22.27 -6.55 46.04
C GLU A 583 22.93 -5.44 46.86
N ASP A 584 23.88 -4.72 46.26
CA ASP A 584 24.59 -3.64 46.92
C ASP A 584 23.69 -2.43 47.19
N GLU A 585 22.84 -2.05 46.23
CA GLU A 585 21.83 -1.01 46.38
C GLU A 585 20.81 -1.35 47.46
N ILE A 586 20.40 -2.62 47.56
CA ILE A 586 19.50 -3.10 48.63
C ILE A 586 20.20 -2.99 49.99
N ARG A 587 21.46 -3.45 50.09
CA ARG A 587 22.26 -3.37 51.33
C ARG A 587 22.50 -1.93 51.77
N GLN A 588 22.66 -1.01 50.81
CA GLN A 588 22.87 0.42 51.07
C GLN A 588 21.57 1.20 51.32
N GLY A 589 20.41 0.54 51.25
CA GLY A 589 19.11 1.20 51.45
C GLY A 589 18.77 2.22 50.36
N ALA A 590 19.28 2.02 49.14
CA ALA A 590 19.05 2.94 48.02
C ALA A 590 17.54 3.09 47.72
N PRO A 591 17.08 4.31 47.38
CA PRO A 591 15.67 4.58 47.12
C PRO A 591 15.16 3.75 45.93
N VAL A 592 13.91 3.29 46.04
CA VAL A 592 13.23 2.58 44.94
C VAL A 592 13.00 3.54 43.78
N ARG A 593 13.40 3.13 42.58
CA ARG A 593 13.18 3.91 41.35
C ARG A 593 11.99 3.35 40.59
N TYR A 594 10.96 4.16 40.45
CA TYR A 594 9.75 3.79 39.71
C TYR A 594 9.90 4.05 38.20
N GLY A 595 9.13 3.31 37.41
CA GLY A 595 9.11 3.41 35.95
C GLY A 595 10.23 2.63 35.26
N PHE A 596 10.04 2.37 33.97
CA PHE A 596 11.00 1.68 33.10
C PHE A 596 11.94 2.69 32.44
N HIS A 597 13.25 2.47 32.51
CA HIS A 597 14.23 3.39 31.94
C HIS A 597 14.86 2.81 30.68
N THR A 598 14.61 3.46 29.54
CA THR A 598 15.13 3.03 28.24
C THR A 598 16.49 3.68 27.99
N ASN A 599 17.56 2.90 28.07
CA ASN A 599 18.93 3.36 27.84
C ASN A 599 19.63 2.48 26.79
N VAL A 600 20.93 2.73 26.58
CA VAL A 600 21.75 2.00 25.61
C VAL A 600 21.81 0.48 25.84
N ASN A 601 21.45 -0.01 27.04
CA ASN A 601 21.41 -1.42 27.38
C ASN A 601 20.00 -2.01 27.33
N THR A 602 18.99 -1.28 27.84
CA THR A 602 17.61 -1.78 27.90
C THR A 602 16.90 -1.67 26.55
N LYS A 603 17.20 -0.66 25.72
CA LYS A 603 16.59 -0.53 24.37
C LYS A 603 16.87 -1.74 23.48
N PRO A 604 18.14 -2.18 23.27
CA PRO A 604 18.40 -3.38 22.48
C PRO A 604 17.73 -4.65 23.03
N MET A 605 17.60 -4.76 24.36
CA MET A 605 16.97 -5.91 25.02
C MET A 605 15.48 -6.01 24.71
N VAL A 606 14.72 -4.92 24.90
CA VAL A 606 13.27 -4.91 24.62
C VAL A 606 12.99 -5.06 23.13
N ILE A 607 13.81 -4.46 22.27
CA ILE A 607 13.71 -4.61 20.82
C ILE A 607 13.99 -6.05 20.39
N SER A 608 14.99 -6.72 20.98
CA SER A 608 15.28 -8.13 20.66
C SER A 608 14.12 -9.05 21.04
N MET A 609 13.47 -8.81 22.18
CA MET A 609 12.26 -9.53 22.56
C MET A 609 11.11 -9.28 21.58
N LEU A 610 10.90 -8.03 21.16
CA LEU A 610 9.87 -7.68 20.18
C LEU A 610 10.13 -8.35 18.82
N VAL A 611 11.38 -8.36 18.35
CA VAL A 611 11.78 -9.06 17.10
C VAL A 611 11.46 -10.55 17.20
N GLN A 612 11.80 -11.19 18.32
CA GLN A 612 11.48 -12.59 18.56
C GLN A 612 9.95 -12.81 18.54
N ALA A 613 9.20 -11.99 19.28
CA ALA A 613 7.76 -12.14 19.41
C ALA A 613 7.04 -11.99 18.07
N ILE A 614 7.45 -11.04 17.23
CA ILE A 614 6.90 -10.87 15.87
C ILE A 614 7.28 -12.05 14.98
N ARG A 615 8.55 -12.49 15.00
CA ARG A 615 9.02 -13.62 14.17
C ARG A 615 8.29 -14.93 14.47
N GLU A 616 8.00 -15.16 15.74
CA GLU A 616 7.39 -16.39 16.27
C GLU A 616 5.87 -16.28 16.43
N GLY A 617 5.26 -15.12 16.13
CA GLY A 617 3.81 -14.92 16.26
C GLY A 617 3.31 -15.01 17.71
N GLN A 618 4.13 -14.56 18.67
CA GLN A 618 3.90 -14.74 20.10
C GLN A 618 2.97 -13.69 20.72
N TYR A 619 2.31 -12.84 19.95
CA TYR A 619 1.29 -11.93 20.50
C TYR A 619 0.30 -11.52 19.41
N VAL A 620 -0.85 -11.01 19.84
CA VAL A 620 -1.88 -10.49 18.94
C VAL A 620 -1.89 -8.97 18.98
N GLU A 621 -1.53 -8.34 17.86
CA GLU A 621 -1.70 -6.90 17.63
C GLU A 621 -3.10 -6.62 17.08
N ARG A 622 -3.67 -5.47 17.46
CA ARG A 622 -5.00 -5.04 17.04
C ARG A 622 -4.99 -3.74 16.22
N ASP A 623 -3.94 -2.93 16.34
CA ASP A 623 -3.81 -1.64 15.68
C ASP A 623 -2.90 -1.69 14.44
N GLU A 624 -3.46 -1.46 13.26
CA GLU A 624 -2.70 -1.37 12.00
C GLU A 624 -1.67 -0.24 12.01
N GLY A 625 -1.91 0.83 12.79
CA GLY A 625 -0.97 1.93 12.94
C GLY A 625 0.35 1.47 13.56
N CYS A 626 0.33 0.47 14.45
CA CYS A 626 1.55 -0.07 15.05
C CYS A 626 2.35 -0.89 14.04
N LEU A 627 1.69 -1.61 13.12
CA LEU A 627 2.37 -2.32 12.03
C LEU A 627 3.12 -1.34 11.11
N ALA A 628 2.54 -0.16 10.87
CA ALA A 628 3.20 0.88 10.10
C ALA A 628 4.50 1.37 10.78
N GLU A 629 4.53 1.48 12.10
CA GLU A 629 5.75 1.82 12.86
C GLU A 629 6.82 0.72 12.75
N TYR A 630 6.45 -0.56 12.86
CA TYR A 630 7.39 -1.68 12.65
C TYR A 630 8.04 -1.63 11.27
N MET A 631 7.27 -1.31 10.23
CA MET A 631 7.75 -1.26 8.85
C MET A 631 8.75 -0.13 8.58
N VAL A 632 8.75 0.93 9.39
CA VAL A 632 9.63 2.11 9.26
C VAL A 632 10.75 2.15 10.31
N TYR A 633 10.88 1.12 11.15
CA TYR A 633 11.92 1.03 12.17
C TYR A 633 13.22 0.45 11.61
N GLU A 634 14.35 1.11 11.90
CA GLU A 634 15.66 0.70 11.39
C GLU A 634 16.73 0.64 12.48
N GLN A 635 17.73 -0.21 12.24
CA GLN A 635 19.01 -0.13 12.91
C GLN A 635 19.95 0.76 12.09
N ARG A 636 20.36 1.89 12.68
CA ARG A 636 21.28 2.85 12.08
C ARG A 636 22.69 2.25 12.03
N GLN A 637 23.56 2.82 11.18
CA GLN A 637 24.94 2.35 10.99
C GLN A 637 25.78 2.32 12.28
N ASN A 638 25.45 3.17 13.26
CA ASN A 638 26.10 3.21 14.57
C ASN A 638 25.55 2.16 15.55
N GLY A 639 24.67 1.26 15.10
CA GLY A 639 24.03 0.23 15.92
C GLY A 639 22.80 0.69 16.71
N SER A 640 22.48 1.98 16.70
CA SER A 640 21.30 2.52 17.40
C SER A 640 20.00 2.25 16.65
N TYR A 641 18.89 2.14 17.38
CA TYR A 641 17.56 1.88 16.83
C TYR A 641 16.70 3.15 16.84
N GLY A 642 15.93 3.36 15.77
CA GLY A 642 14.94 4.43 15.69
C GLY A 642 14.07 4.35 14.44
N ALA A 643 12.99 5.13 14.44
CA ALA A 643 12.18 5.31 13.24
C ALA A 643 12.93 6.10 12.16
N LEU A 644 12.54 5.87 10.91
CA LEU A 644 12.93 6.72 9.78
C LEU A 644 12.52 8.19 10.02
N PRO A 645 13.24 9.17 9.47
CA PRO A 645 12.88 10.58 9.61
C PRO A 645 11.44 10.87 9.18
N GLY A 646 10.67 11.55 10.04
CA GLY A 646 9.26 11.87 9.79
C GLY A 646 8.26 10.79 10.22
N HIS A 647 8.74 9.70 10.83
CA HIS A 647 7.91 8.66 11.42
C HIS A 647 8.08 8.59 12.94
N HIS A 648 7.12 7.93 13.60
CA HIS A 648 7.10 7.72 15.06
C HIS A 648 7.43 6.26 15.40
N ASP A 649 7.84 6.01 16.65
CA ASP A 649 8.08 4.68 17.24
C ASP A 649 7.39 4.48 18.60
N ASP A 650 6.46 5.34 18.99
CA ASP A 650 5.83 5.35 20.31
C ASP A 650 4.98 4.08 20.58
N MET A 651 4.20 3.64 19.58
CA MET A 651 3.42 2.41 19.71
C MET A 651 4.35 1.20 19.74
N LEU A 652 5.38 1.18 18.88
CA LEU A 652 6.40 0.15 18.87
C LEU A 652 7.11 0.02 20.22
N MET A 653 7.51 1.15 20.82
CA MET A 653 8.23 1.17 22.10
C MET A 653 7.36 0.64 23.25
N THR A 654 6.08 1.03 23.32
CA THR A 654 5.15 0.44 24.30
C THR A 654 5.00 -1.07 24.15
N ARG A 655 4.99 -1.61 22.92
CA ARG A 655 4.97 -3.07 22.70
C ARG A 655 6.29 -3.73 23.09
N ALA A 656 7.42 -3.11 22.75
CA ALA A 656 8.73 -3.65 23.11
C ALA A 656 8.87 -3.81 24.62
N ILE A 657 8.55 -2.76 25.38
CA ILE A 657 8.57 -2.77 26.85
C ILE A 657 7.55 -3.77 27.39
N GLY A 658 6.31 -3.74 26.88
CA GLY A 658 5.23 -4.60 27.37
C GLY A 658 5.49 -6.09 27.17
N LEU A 659 5.94 -6.50 25.98
CA LEU A 659 6.26 -7.90 25.71
C LEU A 659 7.47 -8.37 26.51
N HIS A 660 8.49 -7.52 26.68
CA HIS A 660 9.60 -7.83 27.57
C HIS A 660 9.11 -8.14 28.99
N ILE A 661 8.25 -7.28 29.55
CA ILE A 661 7.72 -7.47 30.91
C ILE A 661 6.80 -8.69 30.99
N CYS A 662 5.93 -8.90 29.99
CA CYS A 662 5.04 -10.06 29.93
C CYS A 662 5.78 -11.39 29.99
N TYR A 663 6.92 -11.50 29.30
CA TYR A 663 7.67 -12.75 29.14
C TYR A 663 8.82 -12.92 30.14
N GLN A 664 9.47 -11.83 30.58
CA GLN A 664 10.71 -11.90 31.37
C GLN A 664 10.54 -11.49 32.83
N GLU A 665 9.50 -10.73 33.18
CA GLU A 665 9.38 -10.12 34.51
C GLU A 665 8.11 -10.47 35.27
N MET A 666 6.98 -10.66 34.58
CA MET A 666 5.72 -11.04 35.22
C MET A 666 5.52 -12.56 35.26
N PRO A 667 5.04 -13.12 36.38
CA PRO A 667 4.64 -14.53 36.45
C PRO A 667 3.59 -14.87 35.38
N THR A 668 3.62 -16.10 34.85
CA THR A 668 2.58 -16.60 33.97
C THR A 668 1.22 -16.57 34.70
N PRO A 669 0.16 -16.01 34.09
CA PRO A 669 -1.15 -15.93 34.70
C PRO A 669 -1.72 -17.29 35.10
N ARG A 670 -2.46 -17.32 36.21
CA ARG A 670 -3.12 -18.53 36.72
C ARG A 670 -4.58 -18.28 37.01
N ILE A 671 -5.43 -19.24 36.67
CA ILE A 671 -6.85 -19.22 37.03
C ILE A 671 -6.98 -19.69 38.48
N VAL A 672 -7.54 -18.84 39.33
CA VAL A 672 -7.81 -19.13 40.74
C VAL A 672 -9.27 -18.89 41.09
N MET A 673 -9.85 -19.72 41.95
CA MET A 673 -11.21 -19.54 42.46
C MET A 673 -11.28 -18.36 43.42
N ARG A 674 -12.30 -17.51 43.29
CA ARG A 674 -12.59 -16.43 44.24
C ARG A 674 -13.16 -17.02 45.52
N THR A 675 -12.41 -16.99 46.62
CA THR A 675 -12.92 -17.41 47.93
C THR A 675 -13.90 -16.39 48.48
N SER A 676 -15.10 -16.83 48.84
CA SER A 676 -16.12 -16.02 49.50
C SER A 676 -15.65 -15.63 50.91
N GLY A 677 -15.11 -14.42 51.08
CA GLY A 677 -14.92 -13.78 52.40
C GLY A 677 -13.56 -13.17 52.75
N GLY A 678 -12.62 -13.01 51.81
CA GLY A 678 -11.32 -12.37 52.10
C GLY A 678 -11.11 -11.07 51.32
N ASN A 679 -10.84 -9.96 52.01
CA ASN A 679 -10.39 -8.70 51.40
C ASN A 679 -9.13 -8.95 50.54
N PRO A 680 -9.16 -8.80 49.20
CA PRO A 680 -8.10 -9.29 48.34
C PRO A 680 -7.09 -8.17 48.04
N TYR A 681 -6.41 -7.67 49.07
CA TYR A 681 -5.20 -6.88 48.83
C TYR A 681 -4.24 -7.01 50.02
N ARG A 682 -3.25 -7.88 49.88
CA ARG A 682 -1.97 -7.71 50.60
C ARG A 682 -1.00 -7.11 49.59
N PRO A 683 -0.52 -5.87 49.78
CA PRO A 683 0.53 -5.33 48.94
C PRO A 683 1.76 -6.21 49.09
N ARG A 684 2.16 -6.88 48.01
CA ARG A 684 3.54 -7.33 47.84
C ARG A 684 4.15 -6.41 46.79
N PRO A 685 5.19 -5.63 47.11
CA PRO A 685 6.09 -5.14 46.08
C PRO A 685 6.56 -6.38 45.33
N VAL A 686 6.23 -6.51 44.04
CA VAL A 686 6.79 -7.57 43.21
C VAL A 686 8.23 -7.15 42.93
N SER A 687 9.13 -7.43 43.88
CA SER A 687 10.54 -7.58 43.53
C SER A 687 10.66 -8.92 42.81
N ALA A 688 11.11 -8.91 41.56
CA ALA A 688 11.49 -10.13 40.88
C ALA A 688 12.59 -10.83 41.69
N ALA A 689 12.23 -11.90 42.40
CA ALA A 689 13.15 -12.77 43.09
C ALA A 689 12.80 -14.23 42.78
N VAL A 690 13.89 -14.96 42.46
CA VAL A 690 14.09 -16.43 42.36
C VAL A 690 13.45 -17.08 41.12
N PHE A 691 14.15 -17.62 40.12
CA PHE A 691 15.52 -18.16 39.98
C PHE A 691 16.23 -17.65 38.72
#